data_AF-A0A2S8V505-F1
#
_entry.id   AF-A0A2S8V505-F1
#
_cell.length_a   1.000
_cell.length_b   1.000
_cell.length_c   1.000
_cell.angle_alpha   90.00
_cell.angle_beta   90.00
_cell.angle_gamma   90.00
#
_symmetry.space_group_name_H-M   'P 1'
#
loop_
_entity.id
_entity.type
_entity.pdbx_description
1 polymer ?
#
loop_
_entity_poly.entity_id
_entity_poly.type
_entity_poly.pdbx_seq_one_letter_code
_entity_poly.pdbx_strand_id
1 'polypeptide(L)'
;MKTRSRPEATLRRALGGGVIAATTAFALLVPALPAAAIVPTAPPAAEPMTQQRIDAANDAYNGVDAKLEFITMSDTELGGAATADKTSEQVAYEGAKPHFQAIRSWAAAKGFDPSVVVDNGDVVGANDPEYSAHLAGDSEKVAGWYRAVERVMRESFPESQVLLTQGNHDIADLMGKTFESARADAPAGAPEWFYPNADTAYVSNFHTTIEGIDFIGLDYNGTSTFGYGGQRTGYQAFLTSTLQGIAAKPDYDPAKPIFVSIHSGYSGTSLGGPFHGDYDLAGPDLQRILASYPQVLLGSAHTHFSSNPETSIFQKDFTVYENASMNYIYQDVPSDFIGGGYFGGNQGDAAAGVPQKSANFVSVLADGSTVIRRFDVTHQRWIGMPWVVDTAKGKSGFTYTAAQRSTTAPWWGAAAITATDVTEESLTLRFDPAKDDELVNYYEVEVRDQAGNPVSFTANQMPDFGNNPAKSVTGSFKAYSRFYMTPNTMGFDIRGLKAAKNYTVTVTAYDDFQNASEPLTGTVRTAGELIFPDFPEAPAPAPDGEFLHLAFEGDLGDAGSHAGTAPVAKPVGSVSYVASDRPWSSGTAARIGGGAGSYIDLGSRPEFDLGTDKDLTIGFWTKVTGVSGYGAIISNKNWANWYRSGINLAPEGTNTGKLEFTLGDGTNGVYATGDVGEYRGSWHHMTLTVDRTRNIASTYMDGVLAKETSIAGIGSMTSGLNMLVGVDGSKSYGIGLDMDDLKMWDTALNASEVAGLYAADDSSAETAALAQAVEYATELMNANDVEAVNGRVFDQTLTDALATATANSSALLAGTAAPVDGAVAAAAARAAAATPTKEQLRTSFDALKTAVDAVEAQPVRFSYRTEVRGGAVSPAEGVADRGGQVRLTLTPAAGFRIAGSTVAVSGVTSFAIEGSELVLTGVESRVLASVEFAQVDDGGPGEGENGGPGNGGNGNDGTGGTGTKPGSDDASKALATTGADAAMGWVWAGLAATLMAAGAWLLRLRRRSA
;
A
#
# COMPACT_ATOMS: atom_id res chain seq x y z
N MET A 1 36.38 10.13 -21.39
CA MET A 1 37.12 9.85 -22.65
C MET A 1 36.57 8.55 -23.26
N LYS A 2 36.90 8.22 -24.53
CA LYS A 2 36.17 7.24 -25.39
C LYS A 2 35.78 5.88 -24.76
N THR A 3 34.62 5.40 -25.21
CA THR A 3 33.99 4.08 -24.95
C THR A 3 34.66 2.90 -25.68
N ARG A 4 34.42 1.66 -25.20
CA ARG A 4 34.33 0.36 -25.93
C ARG A 4 34.04 -0.77 -24.91
N SER A 5 32.86 -1.40 -24.90
CA SER A 5 32.36 -2.50 -25.77
C SER A 5 32.86 -3.91 -25.39
N ARG A 6 31.94 -4.82 -25.04
CA ARG A 6 32.15 -6.28 -24.95
C ARG A 6 31.18 -7.01 -25.89
N PRO A 7 31.61 -8.10 -26.57
CA PRO A 7 30.71 -9.09 -27.18
C PRO A 7 30.61 -10.37 -26.33
N GLU A 8 29.61 -11.20 -26.62
CA GLU A 8 29.38 -12.53 -26.02
C GLU A 8 30.09 -13.66 -26.79
N ALA A 9 30.32 -14.82 -26.14
CA ALA A 9 30.39 -16.12 -26.81
C ALA A 9 30.20 -17.31 -25.84
N THR A 10 29.32 -18.24 -26.25
CA THR A 10 28.95 -19.52 -25.64
C THR A 10 30.08 -20.49 -25.24
N LEU A 11 29.82 -21.36 -24.25
CA LEU A 11 30.69 -22.49 -23.84
C LEU A 11 30.00 -23.86 -24.03
N ARG A 12 30.71 -24.92 -24.48
CA ARG A 12 30.19 -26.33 -24.53
C ARG A 12 31.27 -27.42 -24.49
N ARG A 13 31.27 -28.25 -23.42
CA ARG A 13 31.86 -29.64 -23.29
C ARG A 13 33.40 -29.73 -23.51
N ALA A 14 34.17 -30.80 -23.21
CA ALA A 14 33.99 -32.18 -22.69
C ALA A 14 35.36 -32.68 -22.10
N LEU A 15 35.60 -33.84 -21.44
CA LEU A 15 34.82 -34.91 -20.78
C LEU A 15 35.77 -35.87 -20.00
N GLY A 16 35.29 -36.55 -18.93
CA GLY A 16 35.86 -37.80 -18.39
C GLY A 16 36.81 -37.71 -17.16
N GLY A 17 36.99 -38.76 -16.34
CA GLY A 17 36.20 -40.00 -16.20
C GLY A 17 36.95 -41.27 -15.72
N GLY A 18 36.51 -41.89 -14.60
CA GLY A 18 36.97 -43.21 -14.08
C GLY A 18 38.22 -43.20 -13.17
N VAL A 19 38.57 -44.21 -12.35
CA VAL A 19 38.01 -45.58 -12.05
C VAL A 19 38.43 -45.95 -10.59
N ILE A 20 37.52 -46.09 -9.61
CA ILE A 20 36.92 -47.32 -9.02
C ILE A 20 37.88 -48.37 -8.34
N ALA A 21 37.83 -48.41 -6.99
CA ALA A 21 37.87 -49.57 -6.04
C ALA A 21 39.09 -50.56 -6.03
N ALA A 22 39.30 -51.43 -5.02
CA ALA A 22 38.51 -51.82 -3.83
C ALA A 22 39.37 -52.33 -2.63
N THR A 23 38.75 -52.36 -1.42
CA THR A 23 38.85 -53.27 -0.24
C THR A 23 40.03 -54.29 -0.07
N THR A 24 40.43 -54.79 1.11
CA THR A 24 39.75 -55.20 2.38
C THR A 24 40.87 -55.58 3.41
N ALA A 25 40.72 -55.87 4.72
CA ALA A 25 39.71 -55.77 5.79
C ALA A 25 40.37 -56.11 7.15
N PHE A 26 39.85 -55.63 8.30
CA PHE A 26 39.84 -56.35 9.61
C PHE A 26 38.85 -55.67 10.59
N ALA A 27 38.43 -56.36 11.66
CA ALA A 27 37.39 -55.89 12.59
C ALA A 27 37.65 -56.37 14.04
N LEU A 28 37.01 -55.74 15.05
CA LEU A 28 36.40 -56.40 16.23
C LEU A 28 35.67 -55.43 17.20
N LEU A 29 34.35 -55.63 17.33
CA LEU A 29 33.44 -55.47 18.48
C LEU A 29 33.70 -54.46 19.64
N VAL A 30 32.74 -53.55 19.85
CA VAL A 30 31.90 -53.40 21.06
C VAL A 30 30.65 -52.54 20.70
N PRO A 31 29.44 -52.77 21.25
CA PRO A 31 28.22 -52.23 20.66
C PRO A 31 27.84 -50.81 21.11
N ALA A 32 27.66 -49.91 20.14
CA ALA A 32 26.77 -48.76 20.28
C ALA A 32 25.38 -49.13 19.72
N LEU A 33 24.31 -48.75 20.43
CA LEU A 33 22.95 -48.85 19.88
C LEU A 33 22.76 -47.77 18.79
N PRO A 34 21.92 -48.02 17.78
CA PRO A 34 22.06 -47.34 16.50
C PRO A 34 21.57 -45.89 16.56
N ALA A 35 22.40 -44.97 16.08
CA ALA A 35 21.89 -43.78 15.41
C ALA A 35 21.03 -44.25 14.23
N ALA A 36 19.71 -44.03 14.32
CA ALA A 36 18.82 -44.33 13.22
C ALA A 36 19.25 -43.51 12.00
N ALA A 37 19.43 -44.17 10.85
CA ALA A 37 19.79 -43.47 9.63
C ALA A 37 18.63 -42.57 9.20
N ILE A 38 18.73 -41.28 9.52
CA ILE A 38 17.83 -40.26 9.01
C ILE A 38 18.04 -40.20 7.50
N VAL A 39 17.16 -40.89 6.77
CA VAL A 39 16.87 -40.59 5.36
C VAL A 39 16.67 -39.07 5.30
N PRO A 40 17.31 -38.34 4.37
CA PRO A 40 17.14 -36.90 4.28
C PRO A 40 15.67 -36.59 4.00
N THR A 41 14.94 -36.27 5.06
CA THR A 41 13.63 -35.66 4.99
C THR A 41 13.79 -34.36 4.21
N ALA A 42 12.74 -33.95 3.49
CA ALA A 42 12.64 -32.55 3.10
C ALA A 42 12.84 -31.68 4.36
N PRO A 43 13.43 -30.47 4.25
CA PRO A 43 13.45 -29.55 5.38
C PRO A 43 12.02 -29.42 5.93
N PRO A 44 11.84 -29.39 7.26
CA PRO A 44 10.50 -29.25 7.84
C PRO A 44 9.82 -28.02 7.25
N ALA A 45 8.53 -28.13 6.96
CA ALA A 45 7.76 -27.00 6.45
C ALA A 45 7.84 -25.85 7.47
N ALA A 46 8.04 -24.62 6.98
CA ALA A 46 8.16 -23.44 7.82
C ALA A 46 6.97 -23.34 8.80
N GLU A 47 7.28 -23.29 10.09
CA GLU A 47 6.28 -23.18 11.15
C GLU A 47 6.05 -21.71 11.49
N PRO A 48 4.80 -21.29 11.73
CA PRO A 48 4.52 -19.89 12.08
C PRO A 48 5.15 -19.54 13.43
N MET A 49 5.74 -18.35 13.56
CA MET A 49 6.09 -17.80 14.87
C MET A 49 4.82 -17.43 15.63
N THR A 50 4.53 -18.18 16.69
CA THR A 50 3.36 -17.98 17.56
C THR A 50 3.84 -17.83 19.00
N GLN A 51 3.08 -17.12 19.85
CA GLN A 51 3.46 -16.95 21.26
C GLN A 51 3.69 -18.31 21.95
N GLN A 52 2.88 -19.34 21.65
CA GLN A 52 3.09 -20.68 22.20
C GLN A 52 4.45 -21.30 21.80
N ARG A 53 4.92 -21.06 20.57
CA ARG A 53 6.22 -21.55 20.06
C ARG A 53 7.39 -20.70 20.60
N ILE A 54 7.20 -19.38 20.72
CA ILE A 54 8.11 -18.45 21.43
C ILE A 54 8.29 -18.92 22.88
N ASP A 55 7.20 -19.13 23.60
CA ASP A 55 7.22 -19.50 25.01
C ASP A 55 7.88 -20.87 25.20
N ALA A 56 7.50 -21.87 24.40
CA ALA A 56 8.11 -23.20 24.47
C ALA A 56 9.61 -23.21 24.14
N ALA A 57 10.07 -22.37 23.20
CA ALA A 57 11.49 -22.26 22.87
C ALA A 57 12.31 -21.59 23.97
N ASN A 58 11.81 -20.49 24.55
CA ASN A 58 12.47 -19.78 25.64
C ASN A 58 12.43 -20.56 26.97
N ASP A 59 11.33 -21.29 27.24
CA ASP A 59 11.16 -22.11 28.44
C ASP A 59 11.92 -23.43 28.41
N ALA A 60 12.38 -23.89 27.24
CA ALA A 60 13.27 -25.05 27.12
C ALA A 60 14.63 -24.86 27.83
N TYR A 61 14.98 -23.61 28.18
CA TYR A 61 16.18 -23.26 28.94
C TYR A 61 15.95 -23.08 30.45
N ASN A 62 14.73 -23.26 30.95
CA ASN A 62 14.42 -23.14 32.37
C ASN A 62 15.01 -24.33 33.15
N GLY A 63 15.91 -24.07 34.10
CA GLY A 63 16.56 -25.11 34.90
C GLY A 63 17.62 -25.92 34.14
N VAL A 64 18.16 -25.41 33.03
CA VAL A 64 19.35 -25.96 32.36
C VAL A 64 20.61 -25.49 33.10
N ASP A 65 21.60 -26.37 33.29
CA ASP A 65 22.83 -26.05 34.02
C ASP A 65 23.60 -24.86 33.41
N ALA A 66 23.53 -23.71 34.09
CA ALA A 66 24.26 -22.48 33.76
C ALA A 66 25.45 -22.28 34.70
N LYS A 67 26.53 -21.67 34.19
CA LYS A 67 27.66 -21.15 34.98
C LYS A 67 27.33 -19.78 35.58
N LEU A 68 26.53 -19.00 34.86
CA LEU A 68 26.14 -17.65 35.23
C LEU A 68 24.78 -17.32 34.60
N GLU A 69 23.90 -16.72 35.40
CA GLU A 69 22.67 -16.09 34.92
C GLU A 69 22.68 -14.61 35.29
N PHE A 70 22.26 -13.75 34.37
CA PHE A 70 22.18 -12.30 34.60
C PHE A 70 21.09 -11.62 33.78
N ILE A 71 20.62 -10.48 34.27
CA ILE A 71 19.67 -9.62 33.54
C ILE A 71 20.43 -8.42 33.00
N THR A 72 20.16 -8.04 31.75
CA THR A 72 20.71 -6.83 31.13
C THR A 72 19.58 -5.98 30.56
N MET A 73 19.63 -4.68 30.86
CA MET A 73 18.68 -3.66 30.45
C MET A 73 19.43 -2.36 30.14
N SER A 74 18.70 -1.33 29.76
CA SER A 74 19.23 0.00 29.50
C SER A 74 18.12 1.04 29.61
N ASP A 75 18.52 2.32 29.65
CA ASP A 75 17.63 3.45 29.47
C ASP A 75 16.45 3.36 30.46
N THR A 76 16.75 3.06 31.74
CA THR A 76 15.73 2.95 32.79
C THR A 76 15.13 4.31 33.15
N GLU A 77 15.88 5.38 32.90
CA GLU A 77 15.53 6.80 33.02
C GLU A 77 14.70 7.14 34.27
N LEU A 78 15.06 6.55 35.43
CA LEU A 78 14.32 6.77 36.66
C LEU A 78 14.20 8.27 36.97
N GLY A 79 12.95 8.72 37.18
CA GLY A 79 12.63 10.13 37.23
C GLY A 79 11.30 10.44 37.90
N GLY A 80 11.04 11.74 38.10
CA GLY A 80 9.81 12.25 38.70
C GLY A 80 10.04 13.50 39.56
N ALA A 81 9.14 14.47 39.48
CA ALA A 81 9.17 15.63 40.38
C ALA A 81 8.57 15.28 41.75
N ALA A 82 9.13 15.83 42.83
CA ALA A 82 8.50 15.80 44.14
C ALA A 82 7.09 16.41 44.10
N THR A 83 6.18 15.87 44.91
CA THR A 83 4.80 16.36 45.08
C THR A 83 4.62 16.95 46.48
N ALA A 84 3.39 17.37 46.82
CA ALA A 84 3.09 17.87 48.16
C ALA A 84 3.35 16.84 49.28
N ASP A 85 3.23 15.54 48.97
CA ASP A 85 3.27 14.45 49.95
C ASP A 85 4.47 13.49 49.75
N LYS A 86 5.26 13.64 48.67
CA LYS A 86 6.33 12.70 48.29
C LYS A 86 7.58 13.40 47.74
N THR A 87 8.75 12.92 48.15
CA THR A 87 10.05 13.32 47.57
C THR A 87 10.22 12.77 46.14
N SER A 88 11.15 13.34 45.37
CA SER A 88 11.51 12.84 44.03
C SER A 88 11.95 11.37 44.05
N GLU A 89 12.62 10.93 45.12
CA GLU A 89 12.96 9.53 45.39
C GLU A 89 11.72 8.64 45.51
N GLN A 90 10.74 9.04 46.31
CA GLN A 90 9.51 8.26 46.51
C GLN A 90 8.71 8.15 45.20
N VAL A 91 8.66 9.22 44.41
CA VAL A 91 7.97 9.21 43.11
C VAL A 91 8.69 8.30 42.11
N ALA A 92 10.02 8.41 41.95
CA ALA A 92 10.78 7.56 41.03
C ALA A 92 10.75 6.08 41.43
N TYR A 93 10.90 5.78 42.73
CA TYR A 93 10.83 4.41 43.25
C TYR A 93 9.43 3.79 43.04
N GLU A 94 8.36 4.52 43.32
CA GLU A 94 6.99 4.01 43.10
C GLU A 94 6.68 3.79 41.61
N GLY A 95 7.21 4.63 40.72
CA GLY A 95 7.06 4.47 39.27
C GLY A 95 7.83 3.27 38.72
N ALA A 96 9.08 3.07 39.15
CA ALA A 96 9.92 1.97 38.67
C ALA A 96 9.50 0.60 39.25
N LYS A 97 9.14 0.56 40.54
CA LYS A 97 8.94 -0.68 41.31
C LYS A 97 8.07 -1.75 40.63
N PRO A 98 6.90 -1.45 40.04
CA PRO A 98 6.06 -2.47 39.41
C PRO A 98 6.78 -3.24 38.29
N HIS A 99 7.64 -2.57 37.52
CA HIS A 99 8.38 -3.16 36.41
C HIS A 99 9.52 -4.06 36.90
N PHE A 100 10.30 -3.61 37.89
CA PHE A 100 11.33 -4.43 38.53
C PHE A 100 10.73 -5.64 39.29
N GLN A 101 9.56 -5.47 39.92
CA GLN A 101 8.81 -6.58 40.51
C GLN A 101 8.28 -7.56 39.47
N ALA A 102 7.87 -7.12 38.28
CA ALA A 102 7.51 -7.99 37.18
C ALA A 102 8.71 -8.83 36.70
N ILE A 103 9.88 -8.20 36.52
CA ILE A 103 11.12 -8.89 36.14
C ILE A 103 11.51 -9.95 37.19
N ARG A 104 11.55 -9.61 38.49
CA ARG A 104 11.90 -10.59 39.54
C ARG A 104 10.86 -11.70 39.68
N SER A 105 9.58 -11.39 39.49
CA SER A 105 8.50 -12.40 39.52
C SER A 105 8.59 -13.36 38.33
N TRP A 106 8.91 -12.86 37.14
CA TRP A 106 9.18 -13.69 35.97
C TRP A 106 10.40 -14.56 36.16
N ALA A 107 11.52 -14.01 36.65
CA ALA A 107 12.73 -14.75 36.99
C ALA A 107 12.42 -15.95 37.91
N ALA A 108 11.75 -15.70 39.04
CA ALA A 108 11.34 -16.74 39.98
C ALA A 108 10.38 -17.77 39.36
N ALA A 109 9.43 -17.35 38.52
CA ALA A 109 8.49 -18.24 37.84
C ALA A 109 9.15 -19.12 36.75
N LYS A 110 10.30 -18.69 36.20
CA LYS A 110 11.09 -19.41 35.19
C LYS A 110 12.27 -20.20 35.78
N GLY A 111 12.47 -20.14 37.11
CA GLY A 111 13.58 -20.81 37.78
C GLY A 111 14.94 -20.17 37.50
N PHE A 112 14.95 -18.89 37.16
CA PHE A 112 16.12 -18.08 36.81
C PHE A 112 16.51 -17.21 38.00
N ASP A 113 17.77 -17.27 38.45
CA ASP A 113 18.24 -16.52 39.63
C ASP A 113 19.51 -15.71 39.28
N PRO A 114 19.38 -14.41 38.96
CA PRO A 114 20.49 -13.64 38.41
C PRO A 114 21.55 -13.33 39.46
N SER A 115 22.79 -13.76 39.21
CA SER A 115 23.95 -13.33 40.00
C SER A 115 24.38 -11.89 39.69
N VAL A 116 23.95 -11.35 38.54
CA VAL A 116 24.31 -10.00 38.06
C VAL A 116 23.09 -9.31 37.44
N VAL A 117 23.02 -7.99 37.59
CA VAL A 117 22.11 -7.11 36.84
C VAL A 117 22.94 -5.99 36.19
N VAL A 118 22.73 -5.75 34.89
CA VAL A 118 23.42 -4.72 34.12
C VAL A 118 22.40 -3.67 33.68
N ASP A 119 22.70 -2.40 33.94
CA ASP A 119 21.99 -1.26 33.35
C ASP A 119 22.97 -0.46 32.49
N ASN A 120 22.68 -0.39 31.19
CA ASN A 120 23.63 0.09 30.18
C ASN A 120 23.50 1.59 29.90
N GLY A 121 23.54 2.41 30.96
CA GLY A 121 23.43 3.86 30.88
C GLY A 121 22.01 4.40 30.72
N ASP A 122 21.90 5.70 30.99
CA ASP A 122 20.64 6.43 31.21
C ASP A 122 19.84 5.81 32.36
N VAL A 123 20.54 5.66 33.49
CA VAL A 123 20.05 5.09 34.75
C VAL A 123 19.03 6.03 35.43
N VAL A 124 19.12 7.34 35.16
CA VAL A 124 18.12 8.36 35.53
C VAL A 124 17.88 9.33 34.38
N GLY A 125 16.67 9.90 34.29
CA GLY A 125 16.27 10.79 33.19
C GLY A 125 16.67 12.26 33.38
N ALA A 126 17.92 12.57 33.76
CA ALA A 126 18.33 13.97 33.99
C ALA A 126 18.60 14.72 32.67
N ASN A 127 18.18 15.99 32.61
CA ASN A 127 18.29 16.83 31.43
C ASN A 127 19.01 18.14 31.76
N ASP A 128 19.19 19.03 30.77
CA ASP A 128 19.84 20.34 30.96
C ASP A 128 19.35 21.13 32.20
N PRO A 129 18.05 21.15 32.57
CA PRO A 129 17.59 21.82 33.79
C PRO A 129 18.13 21.17 35.08
N GLU A 130 18.14 19.85 35.15
CA GLU A 130 18.65 19.07 36.27
C GLU A 130 20.16 19.22 36.43
N TYR A 131 20.91 19.15 35.33
CA TYR A 131 22.36 19.36 35.37
C TYR A 131 22.72 20.82 35.71
N SER A 132 21.95 21.80 35.21
CA SER A 132 22.10 23.20 35.61
C SER A 132 21.83 23.42 37.10
N ALA A 133 20.84 22.73 37.68
CA ALA A 133 20.56 22.78 39.11
C ALA A 133 21.69 22.12 39.92
N HIS A 134 22.20 20.96 39.48
CA HIS A 134 23.35 20.30 40.08
C HIS A 134 24.59 21.20 40.12
N LEU A 135 24.94 21.85 39.00
CA LEU A 135 26.05 22.82 38.92
C LEU A 135 25.84 24.07 39.82
N ALA A 136 24.59 24.43 40.12
CA ALA A 136 24.25 25.48 41.10
C ALA A 136 24.25 24.99 42.56
N GLY A 137 24.47 23.69 42.80
CA GLY A 137 24.46 23.06 44.13
C GLY A 137 23.11 22.46 44.55
N ASP A 138 22.06 22.57 43.73
CA ASP A 138 20.74 21.98 43.98
C ASP A 138 20.61 20.63 43.27
N SER A 139 21.11 19.58 43.92
CA SER A 139 21.18 18.23 43.35
C SER A 139 20.09 17.27 43.85
N GLU A 140 19.28 17.67 44.85
CA GLU A 140 18.47 16.72 45.63
C GLU A 140 17.36 16.04 44.81
N LYS A 141 16.88 16.67 43.74
CA LYS A 141 15.94 16.05 42.80
C LYS A 141 16.50 14.78 42.17
N VAL A 142 17.72 14.86 41.61
CA VAL A 142 18.37 13.75 40.90
C VAL A 142 19.06 12.79 41.88
N ALA A 143 19.60 13.29 42.99
CA ALA A 143 20.07 12.44 44.08
C ALA A 143 18.93 11.54 44.60
N GLY A 144 17.70 12.07 44.70
CA GLY A 144 16.52 11.27 44.98
C GLY A 144 16.28 10.15 43.97
N TRP A 145 16.50 10.39 42.67
CA TRP A 145 16.36 9.37 41.63
C TRP A 145 17.44 8.27 41.76
N TYR A 146 18.71 8.62 41.99
CA TYR A 146 19.74 7.62 42.25
C TYR A 146 19.49 6.81 43.55
N ARG A 147 18.94 7.41 44.61
CA ARG A 147 18.49 6.66 45.79
C ARG A 147 17.31 5.73 45.50
N ALA A 148 16.43 6.09 44.57
CA ALA A 148 15.38 5.20 44.07
C ALA A 148 15.95 4.01 43.27
N VAL A 149 17.00 4.22 42.46
CA VAL A 149 17.75 3.16 41.75
C VAL A 149 18.39 2.18 42.73
N GLU A 150 19.13 2.67 43.74
CA GLU A 150 19.71 1.84 44.81
C GLU A 150 18.63 0.92 45.40
N ARG A 151 17.52 1.56 45.78
CA ARG A 151 16.45 0.91 46.50
C ARG A 151 15.70 -0.11 45.67
N VAL A 152 15.35 0.19 44.42
CA VAL A 152 14.57 -0.72 43.57
C VAL A 152 15.40 -1.94 43.15
N MET A 153 16.69 -1.75 42.85
CA MET A 153 17.61 -2.84 42.56
C MET A 153 17.83 -3.72 43.81
N ARG A 154 18.21 -3.14 44.96
CA ARG A 154 18.45 -3.89 46.20
C ARG A 154 17.20 -4.61 46.73
N GLU A 155 16.00 -4.05 46.56
CA GLU A 155 14.76 -4.73 46.97
C GLU A 155 14.33 -5.85 45.99
N SER A 156 14.72 -5.79 44.72
CA SER A 156 14.33 -6.77 43.69
C SER A 156 15.39 -7.87 43.48
N PHE A 157 16.66 -7.52 43.64
CA PHE A 157 17.85 -8.32 43.33
C PHE A 157 18.87 -8.26 44.48
N PRO A 158 18.51 -8.67 45.71
CA PRO A 158 19.32 -8.45 46.91
C PRO A 158 20.66 -9.20 46.93
N GLU A 159 20.77 -10.31 46.20
CA GLU A 159 21.97 -11.16 46.12
C GLU A 159 22.82 -10.90 44.86
N SER A 160 22.34 -10.03 43.95
CA SER A 160 22.95 -9.80 42.64
C SER A 160 23.97 -8.66 42.68
N GLN A 161 25.11 -8.83 42.01
CA GLN A 161 26.00 -7.71 41.70
C GLN A 161 25.33 -6.78 40.69
N VAL A 162 25.58 -5.48 40.77
CA VAL A 162 24.94 -4.50 39.86
C VAL A 162 26.01 -3.71 39.10
N LEU A 163 25.90 -3.71 37.77
CA LEU A 163 26.86 -3.12 36.83
C LEU A 163 26.20 -1.94 36.11
N LEU A 164 26.66 -0.71 36.39
CA LEU A 164 26.09 0.53 35.84
C LEU A 164 27.14 1.26 34.99
N THR A 165 26.89 1.41 33.69
CA THR A 165 27.57 2.42 32.86
C THR A 165 26.81 3.75 32.93
N GLN A 166 27.45 4.89 32.60
CA GLN A 166 26.74 6.16 32.43
C GLN A 166 26.26 6.33 30.98
N GLY A 167 25.11 6.98 30.81
CA GLY A 167 24.65 7.51 29.52
C GLY A 167 24.74 9.04 29.42
N ASN A 168 23.90 9.66 28.59
CA ASN A 168 23.81 11.11 28.43
C ASN A 168 22.86 11.80 29.42
N HIS A 169 21.86 11.09 29.92
CA HIS A 169 20.93 11.54 30.96
C HIS A 169 21.47 11.29 32.39
N ASP A 170 22.62 10.63 32.52
CA ASP A 170 23.32 10.46 33.80
C ASP A 170 24.21 11.64 34.20
N ILE A 171 24.23 11.95 35.50
CA ILE A 171 25.20 12.89 36.11
C ILE A 171 26.21 12.07 36.93
N ALA A 172 27.30 11.62 36.29
CA ALA A 172 28.21 10.59 36.80
C ALA A 172 28.80 10.88 38.19
N ASP A 173 29.19 12.13 38.48
CA ASP A 173 29.75 12.47 39.79
C ASP A 173 28.69 12.64 40.88
N LEU A 174 27.43 12.91 40.51
CA LEU A 174 26.30 12.86 41.43
C LEU A 174 25.86 11.42 41.69
N MET A 175 25.87 10.56 40.66
CA MET A 175 25.61 9.12 40.76
C MET A 175 26.54 8.47 41.78
N GLY A 176 27.86 8.65 41.61
CA GLY A 176 28.87 8.11 42.52
C GLY A 176 28.66 8.51 43.98
N LYS A 177 28.64 9.82 44.26
CA LYS A 177 28.45 10.37 45.61
C LYS A 177 27.13 9.90 46.25
N THR A 178 26.09 9.72 45.45
CA THR A 178 24.78 9.28 45.94
C THR A 178 24.78 7.80 46.30
N PHE A 179 25.37 6.93 45.46
CA PHE A 179 25.49 5.50 45.79
C PHE A 179 26.49 5.25 46.94
N GLU A 180 27.62 5.97 46.99
CA GLU A 180 28.54 5.95 48.13
C GLU A 180 27.82 6.25 49.44
N SER A 181 26.97 7.30 49.46
CA SER A 181 26.19 7.71 50.63
C SER A 181 25.04 6.73 50.96
N ALA A 182 24.31 6.24 49.95
CA ALA A 182 23.18 5.33 50.14
C ALA A 182 23.61 3.92 50.58
N ARG A 183 24.83 3.49 50.22
CA ARG A 183 25.37 2.16 50.54
C ARG A 183 26.40 2.19 51.68
N ALA A 184 26.59 3.33 52.36
CA ALA A 184 27.54 3.48 53.46
C ALA A 184 27.31 2.50 54.63
N ASP A 185 26.04 2.17 54.91
CA ASP A 185 25.62 1.21 55.95
C ASP A 185 25.31 -0.20 55.38
N ALA A 186 25.78 -0.52 54.17
CA ALA A 186 25.56 -1.84 53.57
C ALA A 186 26.19 -2.97 54.43
N PRO A 187 25.50 -4.11 54.62
CA PRO A 187 26.01 -5.18 55.47
C PRO A 187 27.28 -5.81 54.89
N ALA A 188 28.19 -6.26 55.76
CA ALA A 188 29.41 -6.92 55.35
C ALA A 188 29.10 -8.20 54.55
N GLY A 189 29.49 -8.24 53.28
CA GLY A 189 29.14 -9.30 52.33
C GLY A 189 27.96 -8.99 51.41
N ALA A 190 27.40 -7.77 51.43
CA ALA A 190 26.48 -7.31 50.39
C ALA A 190 27.13 -7.37 48.99
N PRO A 191 26.36 -7.67 47.92
CA PRO A 191 26.90 -7.74 46.57
C PRO A 191 27.57 -6.44 46.11
N GLU A 192 28.65 -6.59 45.34
CA GLU A 192 29.41 -5.47 44.80
C GLU A 192 28.61 -4.72 43.72
N TRP A 193 28.81 -3.40 43.68
CA TRP A 193 28.12 -2.48 42.78
C TRP A 193 29.17 -1.65 42.05
N PHE A 194 29.12 -1.66 40.72
CA PHE A 194 30.07 -1.00 39.83
C PHE A 194 29.41 0.22 39.20
N TYR A 195 29.95 1.40 39.49
CA TYR A 195 29.43 2.71 39.06
C TYR A 195 30.57 3.75 39.09
N PRO A 196 30.49 4.88 38.35
CA PRO A 196 31.49 5.94 38.41
C PRO A 196 31.57 6.52 39.82
N ASN A 197 32.77 6.58 40.42
CA ASN A 197 32.98 6.96 41.81
C ASN A 197 34.27 7.78 42.00
N ALA A 198 34.59 8.18 43.24
CA ALA A 198 35.77 9.00 43.50
C ALA A 198 37.11 8.35 43.06
N ASP A 199 37.24 7.02 43.19
CA ASP A 199 38.45 6.28 42.81
C ASP A 199 38.59 6.09 41.29
N THR A 200 37.48 6.02 40.54
CA THR A 200 37.49 6.03 39.06
C THR A 200 37.54 7.43 38.46
N ALA A 201 37.70 8.48 39.29
CA ALA A 201 37.57 9.89 38.90
C ALA A 201 36.22 10.20 38.21
N TYR A 202 35.15 9.51 38.64
CA TYR A 202 33.79 9.55 38.11
C TYR A 202 33.64 9.10 36.65
N VAL A 203 34.50 8.18 36.21
CA VAL A 203 34.41 7.50 34.91
C VAL A 203 33.85 6.08 35.12
N SER A 204 32.84 5.67 34.35
CA SER A 204 32.17 4.36 34.43
C SER A 204 32.88 3.25 33.64
N ASN A 205 34.20 3.38 33.43
CA ASN A 205 35.03 2.34 32.83
C ASN A 205 35.41 1.30 33.90
N PHE A 206 34.92 0.07 33.79
CA PHE A 206 35.22 -1.00 34.74
C PHE A 206 35.47 -2.35 34.05
N HIS A 207 36.24 -3.22 34.72
CA HIS A 207 36.41 -4.62 34.36
C HIS A 207 36.27 -5.46 35.62
N THR A 208 35.42 -6.49 35.57
CA THR A 208 35.25 -7.46 36.66
C THR A 208 35.15 -8.88 36.09
N THR A 209 35.28 -9.88 36.96
CA THR A 209 35.21 -11.29 36.59
C THR A 209 34.28 -12.03 37.57
N ILE A 210 33.10 -12.45 37.11
CA ILE A 210 32.00 -12.99 37.94
C ILE A 210 31.67 -14.41 37.48
N GLU A 211 31.69 -15.39 38.39
CA GLU A 211 31.70 -16.84 38.09
C GLU A 211 32.69 -17.20 36.96
N GLY A 212 33.84 -16.54 36.97
CA GLY A 212 34.89 -16.65 35.96
C GLY A 212 34.63 -15.85 34.68
N ILE A 213 33.41 -15.42 34.35
CA ILE A 213 33.08 -14.67 33.13
C ILE A 213 33.53 -13.21 33.26
N ASP A 214 34.18 -12.67 32.21
CA ASP A 214 34.70 -11.30 32.21
C ASP A 214 33.64 -10.30 31.69
N PHE A 215 33.38 -9.23 32.47
CA PHE A 215 32.47 -8.12 32.14
C PHE A 215 33.24 -6.81 32.03
N ILE A 216 32.97 -6.02 30.99
CA ILE A 216 33.60 -4.72 30.73
C ILE A 216 32.54 -3.64 30.53
N GLY A 217 32.45 -2.69 31.45
CA GLY A 217 31.68 -1.46 31.27
C GLY A 217 32.52 -0.39 30.60
N LEU A 218 31.96 0.31 29.62
CA LEU A 218 32.58 1.39 28.88
C LEU A 218 31.83 2.71 29.09
N ASP A 219 32.59 3.75 29.37
CA ASP A 219 32.07 5.09 29.60
C ASP A 219 31.70 5.81 28.29
N TYR A 220 30.51 6.40 28.24
CA TYR A 220 29.96 7.15 27.10
C TYR A 220 30.47 8.61 27.01
N ASN A 221 30.78 9.23 28.15
CA ASN A 221 31.06 10.66 28.31
C ASN A 221 32.50 11.00 28.71
N GLY A 222 33.35 10.01 28.95
CA GLY A 222 34.77 10.16 29.21
C GLY A 222 35.04 10.92 30.50
N THR A 223 35.49 12.18 30.40
CA THR A 223 35.67 13.08 31.56
C THR A 223 34.65 14.21 31.59
N SER A 224 33.63 14.19 30.74
CA SER A 224 32.37 14.91 30.99
C SER A 224 31.58 14.10 32.00
N THR A 225 30.92 14.73 32.97
CA THR A 225 30.07 14.01 33.93
C THR A 225 28.59 14.05 33.54
N PHE A 226 28.24 14.59 32.36
CA PHE A 226 26.87 14.67 31.84
C PHE A 226 26.84 14.87 30.30
N GLY A 227 25.69 14.56 29.68
CA GLY A 227 25.29 15.02 28.36
C GLY A 227 25.92 14.23 27.22
N TYR A 228 26.25 14.91 26.11
CA TYR A 228 26.90 14.30 24.94
C TYR A 228 28.40 14.59 24.85
N GLY A 229 28.99 15.10 25.94
CA GLY A 229 30.30 15.77 25.95
C GLY A 229 31.50 14.87 25.61
N GLY A 230 31.37 13.55 25.78
CA GLY A 230 32.45 12.60 25.50
C GLY A 230 32.17 11.57 24.39
N GLN A 231 31.08 11.70 23.62
CA GLN A 231 30.72 10.77 22.56
C GLN A 231 31.95 10.35 21.74
N ARG A 232 32.21 9.04 21.68
CA ARG A 232 33.36 8.40 20.99
C ARG A 232 34.74 8.63 21.63
N THR A 233 34.86 9.07 22.89
CA THR A 233 36.18 9.39 23.51
C THR A 233 36.34 8.92 24.97
N GLY A 234 37.52 8.39 25.31
CA GLY A 234 37.97 8.11 26.68
C GLY A 234 38.20 6.63 26.96
N TYR A 235 37.26 5.76 26.56
CA TYR A 235 37.33 4.33 26.85
C TYR A 235 38.37 3.55 26.02
N GLN A 236 38.83 4.06 24.87
CA GLN A 236 39.63 3.28 23.91
C GLN A 236 40.90 2.67 24.51
N ALA A 237 41.64 3.46 25.30
CA ALA A 237 42.88 3.01 25.94
C ALA A 237 42.60 1.94 27.01
N PHE A 238 41.55 2.15 27.81
CA PHE A 238 41.09 1.22 28.83
C PHE A 238 40.66 -0.12 28.23
N LEU A 239 39.75 -0.11 27.25
CA LEU A 239 39.28 -1.32 26.57
C LEU A 239 40.45 -2.09 25.92
N THR A 240 41.37 -1.39 25.28
CA THR A 240 42.56 -1.99 24.65
C THR A 240 43.46 -2.68 25.68
N SER A 241 43.77 -2.01 26.80
CA SER A 241 44.61 -2.61 27.86
C SER A 241 43.91 -3.76 28.59
N THR A 242 42.60 -3.65 28.81
CA THR A 242 41.79 -4.67 29.48
C THR A 242 41.73 -5.94 28.66
N LEU A 243 41.40 -5.86 27.36
CA LEU A 243 41.36 -7.03 26.47
C LEU A 243 42.74 -7.66 26.26
N GLN A 244 43.81 -6.86 26.22
CA GLN A 244 45.19 -7.38 26.21
C GLN A 244 45.55 -8.06 27.53
N GLY A 245 45.10 -7.53 28.67
CA GLY A 245 45.28 -8.13 29.99
C GLY A 245 44.54 -9.47 30.13
N ILE A 246 43.28 -9.54 29.68
CA ILE A 246 42.49 -10.78 29.63
C ILE A 246 43.18 -11.82 28.74
N ALA A 247 43.61 -11.44 27.53
CA ALA A 247 44.30 -12.33 26.60
C ALA A 247 45.72 -12.76 27.03
N ALA A 248 46.30 -12.10 28.04
CA ALA A 248 47.58 -12.45 28.63
C ALA A 248 47.46 -13.34 29.89
N LYS A 249 46.25 -13.61 30.39
CA LYS A 249 46.00 -14.54 31.51
C LYS A 249 46.42 -15.96 31.11
N PRO A 250 47.12 -16.75 31.97
CA PRO A 250 47.49 -18.14 31.65
C PRO A 250 46.30 -19.10 31.43
N ASP A 251 45.14 -18.73 31.96
CA ASP A 251 43.84 -19.40 31.86
C ASP A 251 42.91 -18.74 30.82
N TYR A 252 43.45 -17.90 29.93
CA TYR A 252 42.67 -17.31 28.83
C TYR A 252 42.13 -18.38 27.88
N ASP A 253 40.81 -18.40 27.75
CA ASP A 253 40.07 -19.25 26.82
C ASP A 253 39.39 -18.38 25.74
N PRO A 254 39.75 -18.50 24.46
CA PRO A 254 39.08 -17.78 23.37
C PRO A 254 37.66 -18.29 23.06
N ALA A 255 37.23 -19.41 23.63
CA ALA A 255 35.86 -19.92 23.52
C ALA A 255 34.87 -19.28 24.50
N LYS A 256 35.39 -18.73 25.61
CA LYS A 256 34.63 -18.21 26.76
C LYS A 256 34.12 -16.79 26.48
N PRO A 257 32.82 -16.47 26.68
CA PRO A 257 32.27 -15.16 26.34
C PRO A 257 32.87 -14.02 27.20
N ILE A 258 32.97 -12.84 26.59
CA ILE A 258 33.30 -11.57 27.24
C ILE A 258 32.13 -10.62 27.01
N PHE A 259 31.49 -10.16 28.08
CA PHE A 259 30.38 -9.21 27.96
C PHE A 259 30.91 -7.78 28.00
N VAL A 260 30.48 -6.96 27.04
CA VAL A 260 30.84 -5.55 26.94
C VAL A 260 29.55 -4.72 26.94
N SER A 261 29.52 -3.68 27.76
CA SER A 261 28.39 -2.75 27.91
C SER A 261 28.86 -1.35 27.51
N ILE A 262 28.19 -0.72 26.54
CA ILE A 262 28.35 0.71 26.26
C ILE A 262 26.96 1.28 25.98
N HIS A 263 26.64 2.45 26.54
CA HIS A 263 25.32 3.07 26.38
C HIS A 263 24.97 3.39 24.90
N SER A 264 25.96 3.43 24.01
CA SER A 264 25.79 3.86 22.64
C SER A 264 25.29 2.78 21.66
N GLY A 265 24.37 3.17 20.77
CA GLY A 265 24.10 2.48 19.50
C GLY A 265 25.32 2.39 18.55
N TYR A 266 25.22 1.51 17.54
CA TYR A 266 26.35 1.00 16.76
C TYR A 266 26.09 1.04 15.25
N SER A 267 27.02 1.61 14.46
CA SER A 267 26.87 1.78 13.00
C SER A 267 27.21 0.54 12.17
N GLY A 268 26.50 0.36 11.06
CA GLY A 268 26.74 -0.74 10.11
C GLY A 268 26.20 -2.10 10.57
N THR A 269 25.23 -2.09 11.48
CA THR A 269 24.42 -3.25 11.91
C THR A 269 22.97 -3.08 11.48
N SER A 270 22.12 -4.08 11.75
CA SER A 270 20.69 -4.08 11.42
C SER A 270 19.76 -3.82 12.63
N LEU A 271 20.34 -3.39 13.75
CA LEU A 271 19.66 -3.17 15.03
C LEU A 271 18.62 -2.04 14.88
N GLY A 272 17.40 -2.24 15.37
CA GLY A 272 16.28 -1.30 15.13
C GLY A 272 15.50 -1.54 13.83
N GLY A 273 15.72 -2.66 13.14
CA GLY A 273 14.92 -3.08 11.98
C GLY A 273 15.42 -2.53 10.63
N PRO A 274 14.71 -2.81 9.53
CA PRO A 274 15.11 -2.44 8.17
C PRO A 274 15.06 -0.93 7.85
N PHE A 275 14.66 -0.08 8.79
CA PHE A 275 14.25 1.32 8.54
C PHE A 275 15.01 2.40 9.33
N HIS A 276 15.94 2.03 10.19
CA HIS A 276 16.74 2.98 10.98
C HIS A 276 17.77 3.73 10.11
N GLY A 277 18.15 4.95 10.54
CA GLY A 277 19.30 5.68 9.99
C GLY A 277 20.62 5.26 10.67
N ASP A 278 21.76 5.71 10.14
CA ASP A 278 23.10 5.51 10.75
C ASP A 278 23.25 6.25 12.09
N TYR A 279 22.69 5.69 13.17
CA TYR A 279 22.88 6.15 14.55
C TYR A 279 24.27 5.75 15.09
N ASP A 280 25.32 6.22 14.40
CA ASP A 280 26.72 6.07 14.80
C ASP A 280 27.04 6.98 16.00
N LEU A 281 27.01 6.44 17.21
CA LEU A 281 27.55 7.12 18.40
C LEU A 281 28.76 6.36 18.99
N ALA A 282 28.91 5.05 18.69
CA ALA A 282 30.05 4.22 19.05
C ALA A 282 30.98 4.02 17.84
N GLY A 283 31.80 5.04 17.59
CA GLY A 283 32.58 5.17 16.36
C GLY A 283 33.54 4.01 16.02
N PRO A 284 34.16 4.04 14.82
CA PRO A 284 34.90 2.91 14.21
C PRO A 284 36.11 2.40 14.99
N ASP A 285 36.49 3.07 16.07
CA ASP A 285 37.50 2.64 17.02
C ASP A 285 37.03 1.45 17.87
N LEU A 286 35.78 1.45 18.35
CA LEU A 286 35.23 0.32 19.10
C LEU A 286 35.23 -0.94 18.24
N GLN A 287 34.70 -0.84 17.02
CA GLN A 287 34.68 -1.93 16.04
C GLN A 287 36.09 -2.51 15.81
N ARG A 288 37.08 -1.62 15.62
CA ARG A 288 38.48 -1.97 15.33
C ARG A 288 39.19 -2.64 16.52
N ILE A 289 38.87 -2.24 17.75
CA ILE A 289 39.44 -2.86 18.96
C ILE A 289 38.82 -4.25 19.19
N LEU A 290 37.49 -4.36 19.08
CA LEU A 290 36.75 -5.60 19.31
C LEU A 290 36.91 -6.64 18.19
N ALA A 291 37.28 -6.25 16.97
CA ALA A 291 37.32 -7.16 15.81
C ALA A 291 38.30 -8.36 15.91
N SER A 292 39.21 -8.37 16.89
CA SER A 292 40.10 -9.49 17.20
C SER A 292 39.52 -10.50 18.20
N TYR A 293 38.37 -10.19 18.82
CA TYR A 293 37.79 -10.90 19.96
C TYR A 293 36.37 -11.39 19.62
N PRO A 294 36.23 -12.46 18.80
CA PRO A 294 34.93 -12.95 18.35
C PRO A 294 34.04 -13.50 19.47
N GLN A 295 34.59 -13.72 20.66
CA GLN A 295 33.86 -14.09 21.87
C GLN A 295 33.20 -12.91 22.60
N VAL A 296 33.33 -11.68 22.08
CA VAL A 296 32.66 -10.51 22.65
C VAL A 296 31.18 -10.49 22.29
N LEU A 297 30.35 -10.26 23.31
CA LEU A 297 28.94 -9.94 23.19
C LEU A 297 28.74 -8.51 23.71
N LEU A 298 28.49 -7.58 22.78
CA LEU A 298 28.29 -6.16 23.04
C LEU A 298 26.79 -5.85 23.17
N GLY A 299 26.35 -5.37 24.33
CA GLY A 299 25.02 -4.79 24.49
C GLY A 299 24.99 -3.32 24.07
N SER A 300 24.01 -2.94 23.26
CA SER A 300 23.71 -1.54 22.90
C SER A 300 22.46 -1.01 23.60
N ALA A 301 22.32 0.32 23.59
CA ALA A 301 21.32 1.13 24.29
C ALA A 301 21.19 2.51 23.60
N HIS A 302 20.62 3.53 24.26
CA HIS A 302 20.44 4.93 23.78
C HIS A 302 19.45 5.10 22.63
N THR A 303 19.38 4.14 21.72
CA THR A 303 18.42 4.14 20.60
C THR A 303 17.00 3.92 21.08
N HIS A 304 16.79 3.35 22.28
CA HIS A 304 15.50 2.83 22.75
C HIS A 304 14.85 1.84 21.76
N PHE A 305 15.59 1.29 20.80
CA PHE A 305 15.04 0.46 19.73
C PHE A 305 14.44 -0.84 20.27
N SER A 306 13.46 -1.39 19.56
CA SER A 306 12.83 -2.63 19.99
C SER A 306 13.75 -3.86 19.83
N SER A 307 13.74 -4.77 20.81
CA SER A 307 14.25 -6.14 20.64
C SER A 307 13.28 -7.06 19.88
N ASN A 308 12.10 -6.56 19.47
CA ASN A 308 11.10 -7.33 18.72
C ASN A 308 11.60 -7.87 17.36
N PRO A 309 12.36 -7.12 16.54
CA PRO A 309 12.91 -7.61 15.28
C PRO A 309 14.00 -8.68 15.49
N GLU A 310 14.09 -9.66 14.60
CA GLU A 310 15.22 -10.61 14.59
C GLU A 310 16.52 -9.96 14.09
N THR A 311 16.45 -8.77 13.49
CA THR A 311 17.62 -7.96 13.15
C THR A 311 18.26 -7.25 14.34
N SER A 312 17.64 -7.28 15.53
CA SER A 312 18.16 -6.69 16.78
C SER A 312 19.25 -7.55 17.48
N ILE A 313 19.77 -8.56 16.78
CA ILE A 313 21.07 -9.18 17.01
C ILE A 313 21.86 -9.23 15.69
N PHE A 314 23.18 -9.04 15.74
CA PHE A 314 24.04 -9.12 14.57
C PHE A 314 25.44 -9.65 14.87
N GLN A 315 25.99 -10.44 13.94
CA GLN A 315 27.33 -11.02 14.00
C GLN A 315 28.12 -10.79 12.70
N LYS A 316 29.38 -10.36 12.87
CA LYS A 316 30.34 -10.14 11.78
C LYS A 316 31.77 -10.39 12.23
N ASP A 317 32.22 -9.61 13.20
CA ASP A 317 33.55 -9.73 13.82
C ASP A 317 33.47 -10.16 15.29
N PHE A 318 32.38 -9.82 15.95
CA PHE A 318 31.92 -10.19 17.28
C PHE A 318 30.38 -10.09 17.26
N THR A 319 29.69 -10.31 18.39
CA THR A 319 28.23 -10.21 18.50
C THR A 319 27.80 -8.85 19.05
N VAL A 320 26.76 -8.23 18.48
CA VAL A 320 26.07 -7.05 19.03
C VAL A 320 24.58 -7.37 19.17
N TYR A 321 23.94 -6.91 20.24
CA TYR A 321 22.50 -7.12 20.50
C TYR A 321 21.89 -5.94 21.28
N GLU A 322 20.61 -5.65 21.03
CA GLU A 322 19.90 -4.56 21.74
C GLU A 322 19.39 -4.97 23.12
N ASN A 323 19.67 -4.14 24.14
CA ASN A 323 18.98 -4.16 25.44
C ASN A 323 17.59 -3.51 25.40
N ALA A 324 17.29 -2.79 24.32
CA ALA A 324 16.09 -1.98 24.11
C ALA A 324 15.96 -0.78 25.05
N SER A 325 14.94 -0.72 25.91
CA SER A 325 14.77 0.35 26.90
C SER A 325 13.80 -0.08 28.01
N MET A 326 14.10 0.36 29.23
CA MET A 326 13.23 0.25 30.38
C MET A 326 12.38 1.51 30.64
N ASN A 327 12.53 2.58 29.86
CA ASN A 327 11.60 3.71 29.84
C ASN A 327 10.51 3.55 28.78
N TYR A 328 10.86 3.55 27.49
CA TYR A 328 9.90 3.40 26.39
C TYR A 328 10.60 2.84 25.15
N ILE A 329 9.90 2.01 24.37
CA ILE A 329 10.38 1.59 23.05
C ILE A 329 10.16 2.68 22.00
N TYR A 330 11.25 3.03 21.30
CA TYR A 330 11.29 3.81 20.07
C TYR A 330 11.31 2.87 18.86
N GLN A 331 10.68 3.31 17.77
CA GLN A 331 10.83 2.70 16.46
C GLN A 331 10.64 3.77 15.39
N ASP A 332 11.69 4.03 14.61
CA ASP A 332 11.55 4.80 13.38
C ASP A 332 10.74 4.00 12.37
N VAL A 333 9.68 4.61 11.83
CA VAL A 333 8.90 4.09 10.70
C VAL A 333 9.01 5.08 9.53
N PRO A 334 9.33 4.62 8.31
CA PRO A 334 9.51 5.50 7.16
C PRO A 334 8.29 6.38 6.88
N SER A 335 8.52 7.64 6.51
CA SER A 335 7.45 8.63 6.34
C SER A 335 6.54 8.38 5.12
N ASP A 336 6.84 7.38 4.26
CA ASP A 336 5.93 6.87 3.22
C ASP A 336 4.83 5.94 3.79
N PHE A 337 4.95 5.42 5.01
CA PHE A 337 3.97 4.53 5.63
C PHE A 337 2.72 5.26 6.19
N ILE A 338 1.60 4.55 6.33
CA ILE A 338 0.44 4.96 7.14
C ILE A 338 0.84 4.91 8.61
N GLY A 339 0.66 6.02 9.34
CA GLY A 339 1.20 6.18 10.69
C GLY A 339 2.74 6.27 10.75
N GLY A 340 3.41 6.47 9.60
CA GLY A 340 4.86 6.62 9.53
C GLY A 340 5.35 7.87 10.26
N GLY A 341 6.47 7.75 10.98
CA GLY A 341 6.95 8.73 11.96
C GLY A 341 7.28 8.08 13.30
N TYR A 342 7.14 8.86 14.38
CA TYR A 342 7.58 8.50 15.73
C TYR A 342 6.52 7.67 16.48
N PHE A 343 6.76 6.37 16.69
CA PHE A 343 5.96 5.58 17.63
C PHE A 343 6.36 5.88 19.08
N GLY A 344 5.66 6.84 19.71
CA GLY A 344 5.89 7.24 21.09
C GLY A 344 5.35 6.24 22.13
N GLY A 345 5.96 5.06 22.23
CA GLY A 345 5.70 4.09 23.30
C GLY A 345 4.36 3.32 23.22
N ASN A 346 3.44 3.68 22.32
CA ASN A 346 2.11 3.08 22.13
C ASN A 346 2.08 1.56 21.80
N GLN A 347 3.24 0.90 21.78
CA GLN A 347 3.38 -0.57 21.71
C GLN A 347 3.14 -1.25 23.07
N GLY A 348 3.01 -0.47 24.17
CA GLY A 348 2.69 -0.95 25.52
C GLY A 348 1.18 -1.06 25.82
N ASP A 349 0.82 -0.92 27.10
CA ASP A 349 -0.56 -0.82 27.53
C ASP A 349 -1.07 0.63 27.38
N ALA A 350 -1.62 0.91 26.20
CA ALA A 350 -2.24 2.19 25.87
C ALA A 350 -3.50 2.51 26.70
N ALA A 351 -4.12 1.54 27.38
CA ALA A 351 -5.27 1.77 28.27
C ALA A 351 -4.83 2.17 29.68
N ALA A 352 -3.70 1.65 30.16
CA ALA A 352 -3.02 2.11 31.38
C ALA A 352 -2.16 3.37 31.17
N GLY A 353 -1.84 3.72 29.92
CA GLY A 353 -0.90 4.80 29.58
C GLY A 353 0.56 4.44 29.83
N VAL A 354 0.90 3.15 29.77
CA VAL A 354 2.23 2.61 30.10
C VAL A 354 2.91 2.14 28.80
N PRO A 355 4.08 2.71 28.42
CA PRO A 355 4.78 2.29 27.21
C PRO A 355 5.31 0.85 27.30
N GLN A 356 5.70 0.25 26.16
CA GLN A 356 6.44 -1.01 26.20
C GLN A 356 7.80 -0.77 26.86
N LYS A 357 8.20 -1.68 27.73
CA LYS A 357 9.49 -1.73 28.43
C LYS A 357 10.05 -3.14 28.27
N SER A 358 11.36 -3.28 28.08
CA SER A 358 12.00 -4.56 27.76
C SER A 358 13.28 -4.79 28.55
N ALA A 359 13.63 -6.05 28.76
CA ALA A 359 14.90 -6.48 29.32
C ALA A 359 15.32 -7.85 28.76
N ASN A 360 16.59 -8.20 28.87
CA ASN A 360 17.15 -9.47 28.40
C ASN A 360 17.56 -10.36 29.59
N PHE A 361 17.13 -11.62 29.55
CA PHE A 361 17.51 -12.68 30.48
C PHE A 361 18.61 -13.53 29.84
N VAL A 362 19.82 -13.49 30.39
CA VAL A 362 21.01 -14.13 29.79
C VAL A 362 21.51 -15.28 30.67
N SER A 363 21.61 -16.48 30.09
CA SER A 363 22.19 -17.67 30.72
C SER A 363 23.46 -18.08 29.97
N VAL A 364 24.61 -18.14 30.64
CA VAL A 364 25.86 -18.72 30.10
C VAL A 364 25.91 -20.19 30.52
N LEU A 365 25.74 -21.11 29.57
CA LEU A 365 25.55 -22.53 29.86
C LEU A 365 26.84 -23.25 30.24
N ALA A 366 26.69 -24.44 30.84
CA ALA A 366 27.80 -25.31 31.23
C ALA A 366 28.74 -25.66 30.06
N ASP A 367 28.26 -25.70 28.81
CA ASP A 367 29.07 -25.94 27.61
C ASP A 367 29.84 -24.69 27.12
N GLY A 368 29.47 -23.49 27.58
CA GLY A 368 30.08 -22.21 27.19
C GLY A 368 29.26 -21.39 26.19
N SER A 369 28.16 -21.92 25.65
CA SER A 369 27.22 -21.15 24.85
C SER A 369 26.47 -20.12 25.70
N THR A 370 26.07 -19.00 25.09
CA THR A 370 25.24 -17.97 25.73
C THR A 370 23.84 -17.98 25.13
N VAL A 371 22.81 -17.97 25.98
CA VAL A 371 21.41 -17.88 25.59
C VAL A 371 20.84 -16.55 26.06
N ILE A 372 20.35 -15.73 25.13
CA ILE A 372 19.70 -14.43 25.40
C ILE A 372 18.20 -14.59 25.14
N ARG A 373 17.40 -14.38 26.19
CA ARG A 373 15.92 -14.48 26.16
C ARG A 373 15.33 -13.09 26.36
N ARG A 374 14.74 -12.54 25.31
CA ARG A 374 14.15 -11.19 25.28
C ARG A 374 12.80 -11.19 26.00
N PHE A 375 12.56 -10.23 26.90
CA PHE A 375 11.37 -10.18 27.75
C PHE A 375 10.64 -8.83 27.64
N ASP A 376 9.34 -8.89 27.36
CA ASP A 376 8.39 -7.77 27.41
C ASP A 376 7.94 -7.58 28.86
N VAL A 377 8.47 -6.55 29.53
CA VAL A 377 8.22 -6.27 30.95
C VAL A 377 6.81 -5.74 31.18
N THR A 378 6.25 -5.04 30.19
CA THR A 378 4.90 -4.44 30.26
C THR A 378 3.82 -5.52 30.12
N HIS A 379 3.97 -6.49 29.20
CA HIS A 379 3.00 -7.56 28.97
C HIS A 379 3.34 -8.90 29.64
N GLN A 380 4.53 -9.03 30.25
CA GLN A 380 5.03 -10.24 30.93
C GLN A 380 5.02 -11.47 30.02
N ARG A 381 5.78 -11.40 28.91
CA ARG A 381 5.94 -12.48 27.92
C ARG A 381 7.35 -12.51 27.34
N TRP A 382 7.74 -13.65 26.78
CA TRP A 382 8.95 -13.74 25.95
C TRP A 382 8.71 -13.11 24.56
N ILE A 383 9.77 -12.56 23.96
CA ILE A 383 9.81 -11.94 22.63
C ILE A 383 10.67 -12.80 21.71
N GLY A 384 10.12 -13.21 20.55
CA GLY A 384 10.84 -13.95 19.50
C GLY A 384 11.45 -15.29 19.95
N MET A 385 12.32 -15.85 19.12
CA MET A 385 13.11 -17.04 19.50
C MET A 385 14.24 -16.66 20.48
N PRO A 386 14.67 -17.56 21.38
CA PRO A 386 15.87 -17.33 22.18
C PRO A 386 17.11 -17.25 21.26
N TRP A 387 17.94 -16.23 21.44
CA TRP A 387 19.19 -16.12 20.68
C TRP A 387 20.28 -16.97 21.34
N VAL A 388 20.87 -17.91 20.59
CA VAL A 388 21.87 -18.88 21.09
C VAL A 388 23.20 -18.62 20.39
N VAL A 389 24.19 -18.15 21.15
CA VAL A 389 25.50 -17.72 20.66
C VAL A 389 26.58 -18.71 21.10
N ASP A 390 27.16 -19.42 20.14
CA ASP A 390 28.33 -20.29 20.35
C ASP A 390 29.63 -19.59 19.97
N THR A 391 30.36 -19.14 20.99
CA THR A 391 31.67 -18.48 20.83
C THR A 391 32.84 -19.46 20.68
N ALA A 392 32.65 -20.77 20.91
CA ALA A 392 33.72 -21.77 20.92
C ALA A 392 34.37 -22.03 19.56
N LYS A 393 33.70 -21.65 18.47
CA LYS A 393 34.22 -21.71 17.09
C LYS A 393 34.67 -20.33 16.56
N GLY A 394 34.68 -19.31 17.41
CA GLY A 394 34.88 -17.91 17.01
C GLY A 394 33.95 -17.50 15.86
N LYS A 395 34.47 -16.71 14.90
CA LYS A 395 33.69 -16.24 13.74
C LYS A 395 33.11 -17.36 12.86
N SER A 396 33.57 -18.61 13.00
CA SER A 396 33.02 -19.76 12.27
C SER A 396 31.83 -20.44 12.97
N GLY A 397 31.49 -20.00 14.18
CA GLY A 397 30.26 -20.39 14.91
C GLY A 397 29.13 -19.39 14.78
N PHE A 398 29.36 -18.24 14.13
CA PHE A 398 28.35 -17.18 14.01
C PHE A 398 27.17 -17.62 13.14
N THR A 399 25.96 -17.38 13.67
CA THR A 399 24.66 -17.72 13.08
C THR A 399 23.87 -16.46 12.70
N TYR A 400 23.95 -15.39 13.50
CA TYR A 400 23.23 -14.12 13.30
C TYR A 400 23.93 -13.22 12.27
N THR A 401 24.26 -13.78 11.10
CA THR A 401 25.00 -13.11 10.03
C THR A 401 24.11 -12.82 8.84
N ALA A 402 24.44 -11.79 8.06
CA ALA A 402 23.74 -11.46 6.81
C ALA A 402 23.73 -12.58 5.75
N ALA A 403 24.50 -13.67 5.95
CA ALA A 403 24.53 -14.86 5.09
C ALA A 403 23.80 -16.09 5.69
N GLN A 404 23.24 -15.97 6.90
CA GLN A 404 22.53 -17.04 7.62
C GLN A 404 21.16 -16.62 8.21
N ARG A 405 20.71 -15.38 7.94
CA ARG A 405 19.33 -14.92 8.18
C ARG A 405 18.28 -15.87 7.59
N SER A 406 17.03 -15.86 8.07
CA SER A 406 15.94 -16.55 7.35
C SER A 406 15.88 -16.07 5.90
N THR A 407 15.49 -16.97 5.01
CA THR A 407 15.17 -16.69 3.59
C THR A 407 13.80 -17.26 3.21
N THR A 408 13.05 -17.73 4.20
CA THR A 408 11.61 -17.90 4.10
C THR A 408 10.99 -16.52 3.84
N ALA A 409 9.84 -16.49 3.18
CA ALA A 409 9.06 -15.27 2.99
C ALA A 409 7.68 -15.46 3.64
N PRO A 410 7.05 -14.38 4.13
CA PRO A 410 5.75 -14.49 4.77
C PRO A 410 4.71 -15.17 3.88
N TRP A 411 3.82 -15.94 4.48
CA TRP A 411 2.81 -16.73 3.77
C TRP A 411 1.41 -16.58 4.37
N TRP A 412 0.41 -16.73 3.50
CA TRP A 412 -0.98 -16.62 3.88
C TRP A 412 -1.55 -17.97 4.33
N GLY A 413 -2.49 -17.92 5.28
CA GLY A 413 -3.34 -19.07 5.61
C GLY A 413 -4.54 -19.16 4.65
N ALA A 414 -5.69 -19.59 5.18
CA ALA A 414 -6.98 -19.34 4.53
C ALA A 414 -7.43 -17.88 4.73
N ALA A 415 -6.54 -16.93 4.43
CA ALA A 415 -6.78 -15.49 4.59
C ALA A 415 -7.64 -14.97 3.42
N ALA A 416 -8.45 -13.96 3.70
CA ALA A 416 -9.24 -13.26 2.70
C ALA A 416 -9.19 -11.74 2.92
N ILE A 417 -9.27 -10.97 1.84
CA ILE A 417 -9.53 -9.54 1.92
C ILE A 417 -11.03 -9.33 2.10
N THR A 418 -11.40 -8.48 3.06
CA THR A 418 -12.78 -8.17 3.42
C THR A 418 -12.99 -6.67 3.54
N ALA A 419 -14.24 -6.23 3.40
CA ALA A 419 -14.65 -4.85 3.64
C ALA A 419 -15.87 -4.83 4.56
N THR A 420 -15.89 -3.89 5.52
CA THR A 420 -17.08 -3.52 6.30
C THR A 420 -17.29 -2.01 6.24
N ASP A 421 -18.37 -1.51 6.84
CA ASP A 421 -18.62 -0.06 6.97
C ASP A 421 -18.59 0.66 5.61
N VAL A 422 -19.10 -0.07 4.60
CA VAL A 422 -19.08 0.31 3.18
C VAL A 422 -20.11 1.41 2.95
N THR A 423 -19.66 2.52 2.39
CA THR A 423 -20.49 3.62 1.89
C THR A 423 -20.25 3.79 0.39
N GLU A 424 -20.81 4.84 -0.21
CA GLU A 424 -20.57 5.18 -1.62
C GLU A 424 -19.13 5.65 -1.86
N GLU A 425 -18.49 6.28 -0.87
CA GLU A 425 -17.14 6.87 -1.01
C GLU A 425 -16.08 6.27 -0.06
N SER A 426 -16.45 5.29 0.77
CA SER A 426 -15.55 4.71 1.78
C SER A 426 -15.80 3.22 2.07
N LEU A 427 -14.82 2.56 2.68
CA LEU A 427 -14.94 1.25 3.30
C LEU A 427 -13.84 1.03 4.35
N THR A 428 -14.09 0.16 5.33
CA THR A 428 -13.02 -0.35 6.20
C THR A 428 -12.50 -1.68 5.66
N LEU A 429 -11.33 -1.64 5.02
CA LEU A 429 -10.59 -2.79 4.51
C LEU A 429 -10.01 -3.61 5.68
N ARG A 430 -10.09 -4.94 5.63
CA ARG A 430 -9.39 -5.84 6.59
C ARG A 430 -8.86 -7.11 5.92
N PHE A 431 -7.77 -7.62 6.46
CA PHE A 431 -7.22 -8.94 6.15
C PHE A 431 -6.59 -9.57 7.41
N ASP A 432 -6.55 -10.89 7.47
CA ASP A 432 -5.81 -11.60 8.52
C ASP A 432 -4.29 -11.36 8.37
N PRO A 433 -3.53 -11.19 9.47
CA PRO A 433 -2.08 -11.11 9.39
C PRO A 433 -1.45 -12.30 8.66
N ALA A 434 -0.39 -12.04 7.89
CA ALA A 434 0.45 -13.09 7.33
C ALA A 434 1.17 -13.87 8.43
N LYS A 435 1.60 -15.08 8.10
CA LYS A 435 2.45 -15.92 8.95
C LYS A 435 3.88 -15.84 8.43
N ASP A 436 4.85 -15.98 9.32
CA ASP A 436 6.26 -16.09 8.96
C ASP A 436 6.97 -17.05 9.94
N ASP A 437 8.18 -17.52 9.64
CA ASP A 437 8.96 -18.33 10.57
C ASP A 437 9.74 -17.48 11.60
N GLU A 438 9.95 -16.20 11.27
CA GLU A 438 10.34 -15.08 12.10
C GLU A 438 9.15 -14.08 12.21
N LEU A 439 9.40 -12.77 12.06
CA LEU A 439 8.41 -11.69 12.25
C LEU A 439 8.02 -11.02 10.92
N VAL A 440 6.71 -10.95 10.64
CA VAL A 440 6.17 -10.06 9.61
C VAL A 440 6.31 -8.61 10.09
N ASN A 441 7.17 -7.84 9.43
CA ASN A 441 7.54 -6.46 9.79
C ASN A 441 6.54 -5.43 9.25
N TYR A 442 6.12 -5.56 7.99
CA TYR A 442 5.17 -4.64 7.38
C TYR A 442 4.37 -5.25 6.22
N TYR A 443 3.40 -4.49 5.74
CA TYR A 443 2.58 -4.82 4.57
C TYR A 443 2.62 -3.66 3.58
N GLU A 444 2.71 -3.94 2.30
CA GLU A 444 2.30 -3.02 1.23
C GLU A 444 0.90 -3.42 0.76
N VAL A 445 0.00 -2.44 0.69
CA VAL A 445 -1.40 -2.59 0.28
C VAL A 445 -1.62 -1.71 -0.93
N GLU A 446 -1.95 -2.34 -2.05
CA GLU A 446 -2.26 -1.69 -3.33
C GLU A 446 -3.77 -1.76 -3.61
N VAL A 447 -4.35 -0.65 -4.06
CA VAL A 447 -5.75 -0.53 -4.46
C VAL A 447 -5.82 0.04 -5.88
N ARG A 448 -6.34 -0.77 -6.81
CA ARG A 448 -6.53 -0.42 -8.23
C ARG A 448 -7.99 -0.49 -8.64
N ASP A 449 -8.35 0.27 -9.66
CA ASP A 449 -9.64 0.10 -10.34
C ASP A 449 -9.67 -1.18 -11.19
N GLN A 450 -10.80 -1.46 -11.85
CA GLN A 450 -10.96 -2.66 -12.69
C GLN A 450 -10.11 -2.64 -13.98
N ALA A 451 -9.64 -1.47 -14.42
CA ALA A 451 -8.73 -1.33 -15.56
C ALA A 451 -7.24 -1.44 -15.13
N GLY A 452 -6.97 -1.54 -13.82
CA GLY A 452 -5.63 -1.63 -13.25
C GLY A 452 -4.97 -0.28 -12.98
N ASN A 453 -5.69 0.83 -13.04
CA ASN A 453 -5.13 2.15 -12.71
C ASN A 453 -4.98 2.31 -11.19
N PRO A 454 -3.95 3.03 -10.72
CA PRO A 454 -3.81 3.37 -9.31
C PRO A 454 -4.90 4.36 -8.87
N VAL A 455 -5.60 4.06 -7.77
CA VAL A 455 -6.69 4.90 -7.26
C VAL A 455 -6.15 5.91 -6.25
N SER A 456 -6.63 7.15 -6.26
CA SER A 456 -6.35 8.13 -5.21
C SER A 456 -7.38 8.04 -4.09
N PHE A 457 -6.92 7.95 -2.84
CA PHE A 457 -7.76 7.83 -1.65
C PHE A 457 -7.02 8.34 -0.40
N THR A 458 -7.71 8.44 0.72
CA THR A 458 -7.09 8.60 2.05
C THR A 458 -7.19 7.29 2.83
N ALA A 459 -6.13 6.95 3.56
CA ALA A 459 -6.08 5.76 4.41
C ALA A 459 -5.64 6.09 5.85
N ASN A 460 -6.24 5.43 6.84
CA ASN A 460 -5.73 5.37 8.22
C ASN A 460 -5.79 3.94 8.77
N GLN A 461 -4.84 3.54 9.62
CA GLN A 461 -4.74 2.17 10.15
C GLN A 461 -5.61 2.01 11.40
N MET A 462 -6.40 0.94 11.46
CA MET A 462 -7.46 0.71 12.45
C MET A 462 -7.15 -0.49 13.37
N PRO A 463 -7.30 -0.34 14.71
CA PRO A 463 -7.56 0.90 15.45
C PRO A 463 -6.39 1.90 15.36
N ASP A 464 -6.67 3.19 15.37
CA ASP A 464 -5.61 4.21 15.36
C ASP A 464 -5.09 4.43 16.80
N PHE A 465 -3.80 4.12 17.01
CA PHE A 465 -3.15 4.30 18.31
C PHE A 465 -2.53 5.69 18.50
N GLY A 466 -2.42 6.50 17.45
CA GLY A 466 -1.82 7.85 17.53
C GLY A 466 -2.81 9.01 17.38
N ASN A 467 -4.07 8.74 16.97
CA ASN A 467 -4.97 9.75 16.40
C ASN A 467 -4.32 10.48 15.21
N ASN A 468 -3.66 9.71 14.35
CA ASN A 468 -2.96 10.19 13.18
C ASN A 468 -3.95 10.73 12.13
N PRO A 469 -3.60 11.81 11.41
CA PRO A 469 -4.39 12.25 10.27
C PRO A 469 -4.38 11.18 9.16
N ALA A 470 -5.54 10.90 8.58
CA ALA A 470 -5.64 10.01 7.43
C ALA A 470 -4.78 10.52 6.27
N LYS A 471 -4.01 9.63 5.66
CA LYS A 471 -2.97 9.97 4.69
C LYS A 471 -3.48 9.84 3.26
N SER A 472 -3.38 10.90 2.47
CA SER A 472 -3.64 10.87 1.03
C SER A 472 -2.56 10.05 0.30
N VAL A 473 -2.99 9.09 -0.50
CA VAL A 473 -2.14 8.16 -1.26
C VAL A 473 -2.75 7.87 -2.64
N THR A 474 -1.94 7.38 -3.58
CA THR A 474 -2.38 7.00 -4.92
C THR A 474 -1.78 5.66 -5.32
N GLY A 475 -2.62 4.65 -5.57
CA GLY A 475 -2.19 3.29 -5.89
C GLY A 475 -1.93 2.46 -4.64
N SER A 476 -0.74 2.56 -4.05
CA SER A 476 -0.36 1.77 -2.87
C SER A 476 0.00 2.62 -1.64
N PHE A 477 -0.02 1.97 -0.48
CA PHE A 477 0.53 2.47 0.76
C PHE A 477 1.20 1.34 1.54
N LYS A 478 2.16 1.67 2.40
CA LYS A 478 2.75 0.72 3.35
C LYS A 478 2.22 0.95 4.75
N ALA A 479 2.18 -0.09 5.56
CA ALA A 479 1.75 -0.02 6.95
C ALA A 479 2.54 -1.00 7.81
N TYR A 480 3.03 -0.54 8.95
CA TYR A 480 3.79 -1.36 9.88
C TYR A 480 2.90 -2.46 10.46
N SER A 481 3.49 -3.64 10.66
CA SER A 481 2.81 -4.80 11.23
C SER A 481 2.51 -4.59 12.71
N ARG A 482 1.46 -5.26 13.20
CA ARG A 482 0.98 -5.14 14.58
C ARG A 482 1.26 -6.40 15.41
N PHE A 483 2.27 -7.16 15.00
CA PHE A 483 2.58 -8.51 15.48
C PHE A 483 2.50 -8.68 17.01
N TYR A 484 3.06 -7.72 17.77
CA TYR A 484 3.06 -7.71 19.24
C TYR A 484 2.07 -6.72 19.89
N MET A 485 1.37 -5.89 19.12
CA MET A 485 0.36 -4.94 19.63
C MET A 485 -1.00 -5.64 19.82
N THR A 486 -1.82 -5.15 20.75
CA THR A 486 -3.17 -5.70 20.97
C THR A 486 -4.25 -4.68 20.61
N PRO A 487 -5.22 -4.99 19.70
CA PRO A 487 -5.33 -6.21 18.91
C PRO A 487 -4.38 -6.24 17.70
N ASN A 488 -3.79 -7.40 17.43
CA ASN A 488 -3.00 -7.66 16.22
C ASN A 488 -3.95 -7.91 15.02
N THR A 489 -4.51 -6.83 14.49
CA THR A 489 -5.43 -6.84 13.33
C THR A 489 -4.97 -5.84 12.28
N MET A 490 -4.93 -6.26 11.01
CA MET A 490 -4.65 -5.38 9.89
C MET A 490 -5.97 -4.85 9.31
N GLY A 491 -6.33 -3.63 9.69
CA GLY A 491 -7.48 -2.91 9.18
C GLY A 491 -7.15 -1.49 8.75
N PHE A 492 -7.88 -0.97 7.77
CA PHE A 492 -7.69 0.37 7.23
C PHE A 492 -9.03 1.04 6.88
N ASP A 493 -9.27 2.24 7.39
CA ASP A 493 -10.35 3.12 6.95
C ASP A 493 -9.90 3.80 5.65
N ILE A 494 -10.59 3.50 4.54
CA ILE A 494 -10.28 3.97 3.19
C ILE A 494 -11.41 4.89 2.71
N ARG A 495 -11.10 6.13 2.31
CA ARG A 495 -12.09 7.14 1.90
C ARG A 495 -11.68 7.93 0.66
N GLY A 496 -12.65 8.45 -0.07
CA GLY A 496 -12.45 9.14 -1.36
C GLY A 496 -12.52 8.20 -2.57
N LEU A 497 -13.14 7.04 -2.40
CA LEU A 497 -13.47 6.12 -3.48
C LEU A 497 -14.69 6.64 -4.26
N LYS A 498 -14.97 6.07 -5.44
CA LYS A 498 -16.17 6.36 -6.23
C LYS A 498 -17.33 5.43 -5.84
N ALA A 499 -18.56 5.90 -5.98
CA ALA A 499 -19.77 5.10 -5.83
C ALA A 499 -19.85 3.91 -6.82
N ALA A 500 -20.39 2.80 -6.34
CA ALA A 500 -20.70 1.58 -7.10
C ALA A 500 -19.51 0.97 -7.88
N LYS A 501 -18.29 1.06 -7.36
CA LYS A 501 -17.08 0.51 -7.99
C LYS A 501 -16.49 -0.68 -7.26
N ASN A 502 -16.02 -1.64 -8.05
CA ASN A 502 -15.16 -2.73 -7.63
C ASN A 502 -13.69 -2.28 -7.68
N TYR A 503 -12.98 -2.52 -6.59
CA TYR A 503 -11.56 -2.26 -6.47
C TYR A 503 -10.79 -3.57 -6.28
N THR A 504 -9.74 -3.77 -7.08
CA THR A 504 -8.79 -4.85 -6.86
C THR A 504 -7.84 -4.42 -5.75
N VAL A 505 -7.77 -5.21 -4.68
CA VAL A 505 -6.83 -4.99 -3.59
C VAL A 505 -5.79 -6.10 -3.62
N THR A 506 -4.52 -5.72 -3.57
CA THR A 506 -3.39 -6.64 -3.49
C THR A 506 -2.56 -6.31 -2.25
N VAL A 507 -2.27 -7.30 -1.42
CA VAL A 507 -1.51 -7.16 -0.17
C VAL A 507 -0.27 -8.03 -0.24
N THR A 508 0.90 -7.42 -0.03
CA THR A 508 2.18 -8.11 0.07
C THR A 508 2.73 -7.91 1.48
N ALA A 509 3.00 -8.99 2.19
CA ALA A 509 3.64 -8.99 3.50
C ALA A 509 5.16 -9.12 3.35
N TYR A 510 5.90 -8.47 4.26
CA TYR A 510 7.36 -8.44 4.29
C TYR A 510 7.87 -8.74 5.70
N ASP A 511 8.92 -9.55 5.82
CA ASP A 511 9.63 -9.80 7.08
C ASP A 511 10.64 -8.68 7.41
N ASP A 512 11.35 -8.79 8.54
CA ASP A 512 12.42 -7.86 8.91
C ASP A 512 13.52 -7.79 7.84
N PHE A 513 13.80 -8.92 7.16
CA PHE A 513 14.87 -9.09 6.19
C PHE A 513 14.51 -8.78 4.73
N GLN A 514 13.31 -8.23 4.49
CA GLN A 514 12.75 -7.83 3.19
C GLN A 514 12.44 -8.99 2.22
N ASN A 515 12.21 -10.20 2.74
CA ASN A 515 11.62 -11.30 1.98
C ASN A 515 10.12 -11.02 1.82
N ALA A 516 9.60 -11.15 0.60
CA ALA A 516 8.25 -10.72 0.24
C ALA A 516 7.32 -11.91 -0.04
N SER A 517 6.10 -11.87 0.51
CA SER A 517 5.08 -12.90 0.29
C SER A 517 4.64 -12.99 -1.17
N GLU A 518 4.20 -14.17 -1.61
CA GLU A 518 3.23 -14.26 -2.71
C GLU A 518 2.00 -13.39 -2.37
N PRO A 519 1.54 -12.48 -3.25
CA PRO A 519 0.51 -11.51 -2.85
C PRO A 519 -0.87 -12.13 -2.58
N LEU A 520 -1.54 -11.64 -1.54
CA LEU A 520 -2.96 -11.87 -1.31
C LEU A 520 -3.76 -10.87 -2.14
N THR A 521 -4.52 -11.34 -3.13
CA THR A 521 -5.38 -10.50 -3.97
C THR A 521 -6.85 -10.80 -3.73
N GLY A 522 -7.67 -9.76 -3.69
CA GLY A 522 -9.13 -9.84 -3.58
C GLY A 522 -9.82 -8.64 -4.22
N THR A 523 -11.15 -8.62 -4.15
CA THR A 523 -11.98 -7.53 -4.70
C THR A 523 -12.93 -7.03 -3.61
N VAL A 524 -13.03 -5.71 -3.47
CA VAL A 524 -13.98 -5.01 -2.58
C VAL A 524 -14.84 -4.07 -3.40
N ARG A 525 -16.06 -3.76 -2.94
CA ARG A 525 -17.01 -2.90 -3.68
C ARG A 525 -17.55 -1.78 -2.79
N THR A 526 -17.67 -0.56 -3.33
CA THR A 526 -18.42 0.55 -2.70
C THR A 526 -19.92 0.43 -2.93
N ALA A 527 -20.72 1.08 -2.06
CA ALA A 527 -22.17 1.16 -2.20
C ALA A 527 -22.59 2.20 -3.27
N GLY A 528 -23.90 2.35 -3.48
CA GLY A 528 -24.50 3.28 -4.44
C GLY A 528 -24.93 2.62 -5.75
N GLU A 529 -25.51 3.41 -6.65
CA GLU A 529 -26.01 2.97 -7.96
C GLU A 529 -25.00 3.25 -9.08
N LEU A 530 -24.99 2.39 -10.10
CA LEU A 530 -24.22 2.63 -11.33
C LEU A 530 -24.98 3.63 -12.22
N ILE A 531 -24.35 4.77 -12.55
CA ILE A 531 -24.90 5.77 -13.49
C ILE A 531 -24.13 5.71 -14.81
N PHE A 532 -24.83 5.47 -15.93
CA PHE A 532 -24.22 5.45 -17.27
C PHE A 532 -23.93 6.90 -17.68
N PRO A 533 -22.73 7.22 -18.18
CA PRO A 533 -22.37 8.60 -18.51
C PRO A 533 -23.17 9.15 -19.69
N ASP A 534 -23.22 10.47 -19.82
CA ASP A 534 -23.64 11.13 -21.07
C ASP A 534 -22.45 11.24 -22.05
N PHE A 535 -22.74 11.25 -23.35
CA PHE A 535 -21.77 11.64 -24.38
C PHE A 535 -21.90 13.14 -24.63
N PRO A 536 -20.80 13.91 -24.71
CA PRO A 536 -20.88 15.36 -24.89
C PRO A 536 -21.59 15.74 -26.20
N GLU A 537 -22.38 16.82 -26.16
CA GLU A 537 -22.97 17.39 -27.36
C GLU A 537 -21.88 18.00 -28.24
N ALA A 538 -22.05 17.89 -29.57
CA ALA A 538 -21.12 18.49 -30.51
C ALA A 538 -21.18 20.03 -30.41
N PRO A 539 -20.03 20.73 -30.38
CA PRO A 539 -20.00 22.19 -30.45
C PRO A 539 -20.55 22.69 -31.80
N ALA A 540 -20.79 24.00 -31.89
CA ALA A 540 -21.08 24.62 -33.18
C ALA A 540 -19.97 24.26 -34.20
N PRO A 541 -20.32 23.90 -35.44
CA PRO A 541 -19.34 23.49 -36.43
C PRO A 541 -18.34 24.62 -36.72
N ALA A 542 -17.10 24.24 -37.05
CA ALA A 542 -16.09 25.19 -37.50
C ALA A 542 -16.60 25.99 -38.72
N PRO A 543 -16.34 27.31 -38.79
CA PRO A 543 -16.81 28.15 -39.88
C PRO A 543 -16.02 27.94 -41.18
N ASP A 544 -16.70 27.42 -42.21
CA ASP A 544 -16.21 27.40 -43.59
C ASP A 544 -15.90 28.82 -44.12
N GLY A 545 -15.06 28.90 -45.15
CA GLY A 545 -14.96 30.09 -46.01
C GLY A 545 -13.67 30.89 -45.87
N GLU A 546 -12.65 30.30 -45.28
CA GLU A 546 -11.32 30.86 -45.14
C GLU A 546 -10.71 31.25 -46.51
N PHE A 547 -10.04 32.40 -46.58
CA PHE A 547 -9.35 32.88 -47.78
C PHE A 547 -7.92 32.34 -47.90
N LEU A 548 -7.35 31.90 -46.78
CA LEU A 548 -6.04 31.27 -46.65
C LEU A 548 -6.18 30.05 -45.73
N HIS A 549 -5.63 28.91 -46.16
CA HIS A 549 -5.55 27.68 -45.36
C HIS A 549 -4.21 26.99 -45.65
N LEU A 550 -3.28 27.03 -44.71
CA LEU A 550 -2.02 26.30 -44.75
C LEU A 550 -2.05 25.18 -43.70
N ALA A 551 -2.31 23.95 -44.15
CA ALA A 551 -2.28 22.76 -43.30
C ALA A 551 -0.85 22.25 -43.01
N PHE A 552 0.18 22.82 -43.64
CA PHE A 552 1.60 22.52 -43.46
C PHE A 552 2.05 21.06 -43.67
N GLU A 553 1.23 20.24 -44.34
CA GLU A 553 1.46 18.80 -44.57
C GLU A 553 2.60 18.48 -45.57
N GLY A 554 3.83 18.81 -45.16
CA GLY A 554 5.05 18.65 -45.95
C GLY A 554 5.31 19.77 -46.98
N ASP A 555 4.37 20.70 -47.17
CA ASP A 555 4.52 21.87 -48.03
C ASP A 555 3.81 23.13 -47.50
N LEU A 556 3.81 24.21 -48.30
CA LEU A 556 3.11 25.47 -48.02
C LEU A 556 1.95 25.69 -48.99
N GLY A 557 1.23 24.62 -49.35
CA GLY A 557 0.06 24.66 -50.21
C GLY A 557 -1.10 25.39 -49.55
N ASP A 558 -1.57 26.45 -50.21
CA ASP A 558 -2.76 27.19 -49.78
C ASP A 558 -4.01 26.50 -50.33
N ALA A 559 -4.85 25.98 -49.44
CA ALA A 559 -6.14 25.37 -49.76
C ALA A 559 -7.31 26.37 -49.62
N GLY A 560 -7.05 27.60 -49.16
CA GLY A 560 -8.07 28.62 -48.93
C GLY A 560 -8.72 29.12 -50.22
N SER A 561 -9.92 29.68 -50.10
CA SER A 561 -10.77 30.07 -51.23
C SER A 561 -10.11 31.04 -52.24
N HIS A 562 -9.09 31.79 -51.82
CA HIS A 562 -8.39 32.78 -52.66
C HIS A 562 -7.02 32.30 -53.19
N ALA A 563 -6.63 31.05 -52.90
CA ALA A 563 -5.32 30.48 -53.26
C ALA A 563 -4.98 30.58 -54.76
N GLY A 564 -5.97 30.43 -55.64
CA GLY A 564 -5.79 30.51 -57.11
C GLY A 564 -5.37 31.90 -57.64
N THR A 565 -5.46 32.94 -56.81
CA THR A 565 -5.03 34.32 -57.13
C THR A 565 -3.94 34.86 -56.20
N ALA A 566 -3.60 34.14 -55.15
CA ALA A 566 -2.70 34.59 -54.11
C ALA A 566 -1.21 34.46 -54.47
N PRO A 567 -0.31 35.22 -53.81
CA PRO A 567 1.11 34.91 -53.81
C PRO A 567 1.36 33.56 -53.12
N VAL A 568 2.10 32.68 -53.79
CA VAL A 568 2.60 31.42 -53.20
C VAL A 568 3.49 31.75 -52.00
N ALA A 569 3.15 31.16 -50.84
CA ALA A 569 3.91 31.30 -49.60
C ALA A 569 5.33 30.71 -49.73
N LYS A 570 6.31 31.33 -49.07
CA LYS A 570 7.74 31.00 -49.27
C LYS A 570 8.47 30.81 -47.94
N PRO A 571 9.22 29.70 -47.76
CA PRO A 571 10.14 29.57 -46.65
C PRO A 571 11.37 30.47 -46.87
N VAL A 572 11.84 31.11 -45.80
CA VAL A 572 13.12 31.84 -45.77
C VAL A 572 13.92 31.37 -44.56
N GLY A 573 15.22 31.15 -44.75
CA GLY A 573 16.10 30.65 -43.69
C GLY A 573 15.81 29.20 -43.31
N SER A 574 15.81 28.90 -42.02
CA SER A 574 15.58 27.56 -41.48
C SER A 574 14.09 27.30 -41.29
N VAL A 575 13.41 26.84 -42.35
CA VAL A 575 12.06 26.27 -42.28
C VAL A 575 12.11 24.80 -42.70
N SER A 576 11.40 23.95 -41.97
CA SER A 576 11.38 22.48 -42.15
C SER A 576 10.07 21.90 -41.65
N TYR A 577 9.73 20.67 -42.02
CA TYR A 577 8.54 19.97 -41.50
C TYR A 577 8.93 18.94 -40.45
N VAL A 578 8.10 18.80 -39.43
CA VAL A 578 8.22 17.84 -38.34
C VAL A 578 6.88 17.16 -38.12
N ALA A 579 6.87 15.94 -37.56
CA ALA A 579 5.60 15.34 -37.14
C ALA A 579 4.88 16.28 -36.17
N SER A 580 3.57 16.49 -36.38
CA SER A 580 2.74 17.23 -35.44
C SER A 580 2.57 16.39 -34.18
N ASP A 581 3.33 16.73 -33.14
CA ASP A 581 3.22 16.21 -31.77
C ASP A 581 2.11 16.95 -30.98
N ARG A 582 1.13 17.54 -31.70
CA ARG A 582 -0.13 18.05 -31.17
C ARG A 582 -0.96 16.85 -30.66
N PRO A 583 -1.48 16.88 -29.42
CA PRO A 583 -2.42 15.86 -28.95
C PRO A 583 -3.56 15.64 -29.95
N TRP A 584 -3.99 14.39 -30.09
CA TRP A 584 -5.10 13.94 -30.95
C TRP A 584 -4.90 14.10 -32.46
N SER A 585 -3.89 14.84 -32.94
CA SER A 585 -3.59 15.01 -34.36
C SER A 585 -2.73 13.89 -34.96
N SER A 586 -2.74 13.78 -36.29
CA SER A 586 -1.77 12.98 -37.05
C SER A 586 -1.42 13.70 -38.36
N GLY A 587 -0.19 14.19 -38.47
CA GLY A 587 0.18 15.10 -39.54
C GLY A 587 1.61 15.63 -39.43
N THR A 588 1.91 16.71 -40.17
CA THR A 588 3.18 17.44 -40.08
C THR A 588 3.00 18.94 -39.95
N ALA A 589 3.77 19.53 -39.04
CA ALA A 589 3.78 20.96 -38.74
C ALA A 589 5.03 21.65 -39.33
N ALA A 590 4.91 22.93 -39.66
CA ALA A 590 6.02 23.77 -40.11
C ALA A 590 6.85 24.29 -38.91
N ARG A 591 8.07 23.78 -38.77
CA ARG A 591 9.09 24.25 -37.83
C ARG A 591 9.89 25.40 -38.41
N ILE A 592 9.85 26.56 -37.74
CA ILE A 592 10.62 27.76 -38.03
C ILE A 592 11.73 27.94 -36.98
N GLY A 593 12.98 28.02 -37.44
CA GLY A 593 14.15 28.24 -36.58
C GLY A 593 14.17 29.65 -35.96
N GLY A 594 14.61 29.77 -34.71
CA GLY A 594 14.55 31.03 -33.98
C GLY A 594 15.41 32.18 -34.54
N GLY A 595 14.93 33.40 -34.33
CA GLY A 595 15.57 34.65 -34.73
C GLY A 595 15.20 35.09 -36.16
N ALA A 596 15.30 36.40 -36.42
CA ALA A 596 14.75 37.06 -37.62
C ALA A 596 15.31 36.61 -38.99
N GLY A 597 16.25 35.67 -39.03
CA GLY A 597 16.77 35.06 -40.25
C GLY A 597 15.90 33.94 -40.83
N SER A 598 14.95 33.39 -40.06
CA SER A 598 14.02 32.34 -40.54
C SER A 598 12.57 32.75 -40.35
N TYR A 599 11.74 32.56 -41.38
CA TYR A 599 10.33 32.90 -41.39
C TYR A 599 9.62 32.30 -42.61
N ILE A 600 8.29 32.31 -42.61
CA ILE A 600 7.48 32.07 -43.81
C ILE A 600 6.92 33.42 -44.30
N ASP A 601 7.09 33.72 -45.58
CA ASP A 601 6.60 34.92 -46.23
C ASP A 601 5.31 34.59 -47.02
N LEU A 602 4.16 35.06 -46.54
CA LEU A 602 2.84 34.83 -47.15
C LEU A 602 2.53 35.81 -48.30
N GLY A 603 3.48 36.70 -48.61
CA GLY A 603 3.34 37.75 -49.61
C GLY A 603 2.49 38.94 -49.15
N SER A 604 2.22 39.83 -50.10
CA SER A 604 1.23 40.91 -49.94
C SER A 604 -0.07 40.45 -50.61
N ARG A 605 -1.16 40.49 -49.86
CA ARG A 605 -2.51 40.09 -50.29
C ARG A 605 -3.49 41.25 -49.98
N PRO A 606 -4.47 41.55 -50.86
CA PRO A 606 -5.50 42.57 -50.57
C PRO A 606 -6.24 42.39 -49.24
N GLU A 607 -6.37 41.15 -48.79
CA GLU A 607 -7.01 40.71 -47.55
C GLU A 607 -6.15 41.08 -46.31
N PHE A 608 -4.82 41.20 -46.46
CA PHE A 608 -3.92 41.66 -45.40
C PHE A 608 -3.88 43.19 -45.26
N ASP A 609 -4.38 43.94 -46.24
CA ASP A 609 -4.51 45.40 -46.17
C ASP A 609 -5.86 45.79 -45.53
N LEU A 610 -5.91 45.79 -44.20
CA LEU A 610 -7.15 45.95 -43.44
C LEU A 610 -7.80 47.34 -43.57
N GLY A 611 -7.11 48.32 -44.15
CA GLY A 611 -7.64 49.66 -44.37
C GLY A 611 -8.28 50.26 -43.12
N THR A 612 -9.41 50.94 -43.30
CA THR A 612 -10.24 51.51 -42.23
C THR A 612 -11.40 50.61 -41.80
N ASP A 613 -11.71 49.58 -42.58
CA ASP A 613 -13.07 49.09 -42.77
C ASP A 613 -13.16 47.57 -43.04
N LYS A 614 -12.04 46.84 -43.16
CA LYS A 614 -12.06 45.38 -43.25
C LYS A 614 -11.91 44.72 -41.89
N ASP A 615 -12.67 43.64 -41.72
CA ASP A 615 -12.49 42.69 -40.63
C ASP A 615 -11.35 41.70 -40.97
N LEU A 616 -10.93 40.93 -39.97
CA LEU A 616 -10.00 39.81 -40.14
C LEU A 616 -10.13 38.83 -38.98
N THR A 617 -10.09 37.53 -39.27
CA THR A 617 -9.74 36.51 -38.27
C THR A 617 -8.50 35.74 -38.70
N ILE A 618 -7.59 35.49 -37.75
CA ILE A 618 -6.46 34.57 -37.91
C ILE A 618 -6.58 33.49 -36.83
N GLY A 619 -6.62 32.23 -37.21
CA GLY A 619 -6.53 31.07 -36.30
C GLY A 619 -5.39 30.14 -36.71
N PHE A 620 -4.67 29.57 -35.74
CA PHE A 620 -3.65 28.55 -35.97
C PHE A 620 -3.31 27.80 -34.68
N TRP A 621 -2.77 26.60 -34.83
CA TRP A 621 -2.07 25.91 -33.76
C TRP A 621 -0.60 26.29 -33.76
N THR A 622 0.00 26.52 -32.59
CA THR A 622 1.45 26.71 -32.47
C THR A 622 2.04 26.14 -31.19
N LYS A 623 3.31 25.75 -31.28
CA LYS A 623 4.17 25.41 -30.15
C LYS A 623 5.42 26.28 -30.21
N VAL A 624 5.50 27.29 -29.35
CA VAL A 624 6.65 28.22 -29.32
C VAL A 624 7.85 27.52 -28.69
N THR A 625 8.94 27.38 -29.46
CA THR A 625 10.15 26.63 -29.06
C THR A 625 11.23 27.55 -28.47
N GLY A 626 11.36 28.78 -28.97
CA GLY A 626 12.41 29.72 -28.54
C GLY A 626 12.00 31.19 -28.63
N VAL A 627 12.07 31.89 -27.50
CA VAL A 627 11.82 33.34 -27.38
C VAL A 627 13.12 34.13 -27.27
N SER A 628 13.16 35.33 -27.85
CA SER A 628 14.34 36.21 -27.83
C SER A 628 13.93 37.69 -27.91
N GLY A 629 13.41 38.21 -26.80
CA GLY A 629 12.60 39.44 -26.81
C GLY A 629 11.32 39.23 -27.62
N TYR A 630 10.67 40.34 -28.00
CA TYR A 630 9.39 40.43 -28.71
C TYR A 630 9.41 39.86 -30.15
N GLY A 631 9.88 38.63 -30.35
CA GLY A 631 9.85 37.95 -31.65
C GLY A 631 8.42 37.67 -32.07
N ALA A 632 8.03 38.09 -33.27
CA ALA A 632 6.64 37.99 -33.69
C ALA A 632 6.29 36.57 -34.17
N ILE A 633 5.18 36.03 -33.66
CA ILE A 633 4.58 34.76 -34.09
C ILE A 633 4.00 34.93 -35.50
N ILE A 634 3.20 35.99 -35.70
CA ILE A 634 2.68 36.40 -37.01
C ILE A 634 2.50 37.92 -37.05
N SER A 635 2.83 38.55 -38.19
CA SER A 635 2.89 40.01 -38.30
C SER A 635 2.87 40.52 -39.74
N ASN A 636 2.15 41.62 -39.99
CA ASN A 636 2.35 42.47 -41.18
C ASN A 636 2.81 43.88 -40.80
N LYS A 637 3.32 44.07 -39.58
CA LYS A 637 3.64 45.35 -38.96
C LYS A 637 5.15 45.49 -38.79
N ASN A 638 5.69 46.68 -39.00
CA ASN A 638 7.03 47.00 -38.52
C ASN A 638 6.95 47.14 -36.99
N TRP A 639 7.48 46.17 -36.23
CA TRP A 639 7.25 46.12 -34.78
C TRP A 639 8.03 47.18 -33.97
N ALA A 640 8.98 47.89 -34.58
CA ALA A 640 9.85 48.83 -33.88
C ALA A 640 9.14 50.02 -33.19
N ASN A 641 7.82 50.20 -33.35
CA ASN A 641 6.93 50.87 -32.39
C ASN A 641 5.52 50.26 -32.47
N TRP A 642 4.88 50.04 -31.32
CA TRP A 642 3.53 49.48 -31.17
C TRP A 642 2.41 50.19 -31.96
N TYR A 643 2.51 51.50 -32.18
CA TYR A 643 1.51 52.29 -32.90
C TYR A 643 1.65 52.30 -34.44
N ARG A 644 2.66 51.60 -34.99
CA ARG A 644 2.87 51.53 -36.45
C ARG A 644 1.72 50.78 -37.14
N SER A 645 1.47 51.15 -38.40
CA SER A 645 0.41 50.60 -39.24
C SER A 645 0.51 49.08 -39.37
N GLY A 646 -0.62 48.38 -39.18
CA GLY A 646 -0.72 46.92 -39.27
C GLY A 646 -0.76 46.21 -37.91
N ILE A 647 -0.75 44.87 -37.96
CA ILE A 647 -0.93 43.97 -36.81
C ILE A 647 0.31 43.13 -36.50
N ASN A 648 0.51 42.82 -35.22
CA ASN A 648 1.60 41.97 -34.73
C ASN A 648 1.15 41.15 -33.53
N LEU A 649 1.49 39.86 -33.52
CA LEU A 649 1.35 38.96 -32.37
C LEU A 649 2.72 38.53 -31.84
N ALA A 650 2.96 38.68 -30.55
CA ALA A 650 4.21 38.28 -29.89
C ALA A 650 3.94 37.83 -28.43
N PRO A 651 4.91 37.21 -27.73
CA PRO A 651 4.99 37.30 -26.27
C PRO A 651 5.28 38.75 -25.83
N GLU A 652 4.82 39.14 -24.64
CA GLU A 652 5.20 40.41 -24.00
C GLU A 652 6.69 40.36 -23.60
N GLY A 653 7.57 40.81 -24.49
CA GLY A 653 9.03 40.63 -24.35
C GLY A 653 9.40 39.15 -24.43
N THR A 654 9.67 38.51 -23.29
CA THR A 654 9.89 37.06 -23.20
C THR A 654 8.84 36.36 -22.33
N ASN A 655 7.76 37.06 -21.97
CA ASN A 655 6.69 36.56 -21.13
C ASN A 655 5.66 35.78 -21.97
N THR A 656 5.75 34.46 -21.91
CA THR A 656 4.83 33.52 -22.59
C THR A 656 3.63 33.13 -21.73
N GLY A 657 3.35 33.90 -20.67
CA GLY A 657 2.03 33.99 -20.03
C GLY A 657 1.18 35.17 -20.54
N LYS A 658 1.63 35.87 -21.60
CA LYS A 658 0.96 37.02 -22.21
C LYS A 658 0.97 36.89 -23.73
N LEU A 659 -0.22 36.92 -24.33
CA LEU A 659 -0.38 36.88 -25.78
C LEU A 659 -0.56 38.32 -26.30
N GLU A 660 0.54 38.99 -26.63
CA GLU A 660 0.61 40.41 -26.99
C GLU A 660 0.18 40.63 -28.45
N PHE A 661 -1.14 40.74 -28.65
CA PHE A 661 -1.72 41.21 -29.91
C PHE A 661 -1.74 42.74 -29.95
N THR A 662 -1.16 43.34 -30.99
CA THR A 662 -1.14 44.79 -31.19
C THR A 662 -1.62 45.21 -32.57
N LEU A 663 -2.28 46.36 -32.62
CA LEU A 663 -2.83 46.96 -33.84
C LEU A 663 -2.45 48.45 -33.87
N GLY A 664 -2.47 49.08 -35.04
CA GLY A 664 -2.18 50.51 -35.16
C GLY A 664 -2.32 51.04 -36.57
N ASP A 665 -2.36 52.37 -36.70
CA ASP A 665 -2.57 53.10 -37.96
C ASP A 665 -1.33 53.89 -38.44
N GLY A 666 -0.28 53.97 -37.62
CA GLY A 666 0.92 54.79 -37.88
C GLY A 666 1.02 56.04 -37.00
N THR A 667 -0.08 56.44 -36.37
CA THR A 667 -0.22 57.53 -35.39
C THR A 667 -0.73 57.00 -34.05
N ASN A 668 -1.80 56.20 -34.08
CA ASN A 668 -2.44 55.57 -32.94
C ASN A 668 -2.15 54.06 -32.94
N GLY A 669 -2.16 53.45 -31.76
CA GLY A 669 -2.04 52.01 -31.57
C GLY A 669 -2.93 51.52 -30.44
N VAL A 670 -3.05 50.19 -30.32
CA VAL A 670 -3.71 49.56 -29.18
C VAL A 670 -3.14 48.18 -28.91
N TYR A 671 -3.26 47.75 -27.65
CA TYR A 671 -2.94 46.42 -27.16
C TYR A 671 -4.24 45.65 -26.88
N ALA A 672 -4.38 44.49 -27.53
CA ALA A 672 -5.37 43.46 -27.22
C ALA A 672 -4.69 42.28 -26.51
N THR A 673 -3.69 42.56 -25.67
CA THR A 673 -2.91 41.55 -24.93
C THR A 673 -3.80 40.69 -24.04
N GLY A 674 -3.77 39.37 -24.29
CA GLY A 674 -4.44 38.36 -23.46
C GLY A 674 -3.56 37.86 -22.33
N ASP A 675 -4.16 37.69 -21.15
CA ASP A 675 -3.55 37.02 -20.00
C ASP A 675 -3.85 35.52 -20.11
N VAL A 676 -2.81 34.69 -20.15
CA VAL A 676 -2.90 33.27 -20.55
C VAL A 676 -1.96 32.39 -19.71
N GLY A 677 -2.11 31.07 -19.82
CA GLY A 677 -1.14 30.12 -19.30
C GLY A 677 0.21 30.22 -20.02
N GLU A 678 1.26 29.66 -19.40
CA GLU A 678 2.60 29.53 -19.99
C GLU A 678 2.55 28.59 -21.21
N TYR A 679 2.53 29.17 -22.42
CA TYR A 679 2.34 28.44 -23.68
C TYR A 679 3.65 27.97 -24.34
N ARG A 680 4.81 28.17 -23.71
CA ARG A 680 6.09 27.77 -24.30
C ARG A 680 6.33 26.25 -24.20
N GLY A 681 6.59 25.61 -25.35
CA GLY A 681 6.91 24.18 -25.43
C GLY A 681 5.70 23.24 -25.52
N SER A 682 4.48 23.76 -25.35
CA SER A 682 3.21 23.06 -25.53
C SER A 682 2.48 23.55 -26.80
N TRP A 683 1.59 22.73 -27.35
CA TRP A 683 0.70 23.12 -28.44
C TRP A 683 -0.54 23.84 -27.92
N HIS A 684 -0.85 24.98 -28.50
CA HIS A 684 -2.05 25.76 -28.20
C HIS A 684 -2.69 26.30 -29.49
N HIS A 685 -4.02 26.45 -29.50
CA HIS A 685 -4.75 27.11 -30.57
C HIS A 685 -4.89 28.60 -30.26
N MET A 686 -4.21 29.45 -31.03
CA MET A 686 -4.29 30.91 -30.89
C MET A 686 -5.26 31.45 -31.93
N THR A 687 -6.13 32.39 -31.55
CA THR A 687 -7.02 33.06 -32.49
C THR A 687 -7.12 34.55 -32.21
N LEU A 688 -7.09 35.36 -33.26
CA LEU A 688 -7.13 36.83 -33.22
C LEU A 688 -8.25 37.31 -34.12
N THR A 689 -9.06 38.26 -33.64
CA THR A 689 -10.13 38.87 -34.44
C THR A 689 -10.00 40.39 -34.48
N VAL A 690 -10.26 40.97 -35.65
CA VAL A 690 -10.39 42.40 -35.91
C VAL A 690 -11.80 42.63 -36.44
N ASP A 691 -12.58 43.42 -35.72
CA ASP A 691 -13.99 43.68 -36.01
C ASP A 691 -14.20 45.20 -36.13
N ARG A 692 -14.23 45.70 -37.37
CA ARG A 692 -14.52 47.10 -37.73
C ARG A 692 -16.01 47.43 -37.60
N THR A 693 -16.88 46.42 -37.63
CA THR A 693 -18.33 46.61 -37.44
C THR A 693 -18.64 47.00 -35.98
N ARG A 694 -18.13 46.24 -35.02
CA ARG A 694 -18.21 46.50 -33.57
C ARG A 694 -17.12 47.42 -33.03
N ASN A 695 -16.09 47.72 -33.83
CA ASN A 695 -14.89 48.48 -33.46
C ASN A 695 -14.14 47.86 -32.26
N ILE A 696 -13.88 46.55 -32.37
CA ILE A 696 -13.24 45.69 -31.37
C ILE A 696 -12.08 44.90 -32.01
N ALA A 697 -11.04 44.62 -31.22
CA ALA A 697 -10.07 43.57 -31.49
C ALA A 697 -10.02 42.60 -30.30
N SER A 698 -9.95 41.30 -30.57
CA SER A 698 -9.99 40.25 -29.54
C SER A 698 -8.89 39.21 -29.73
N THR A 699 -8.52 38.58 -28.61
CA THR A 699 -7.47 37.56 -28.51
C THR A 699 -8.02 36.36 -27.75
N TYR A 700 -7.85 35.16 -28.31
CA TYR A 700 -8.32 33.90 -27.77
C TYR A 700 -7.16 32.91 -27.65
N MET A 701 -7.26 32.02 -26.66
CA MET A 701 -6.37 30.87 -26.46
C MET A 701 -7.24 29.63 -26.21
N ASP A 702 -6.99 28.55 -26.93
CA ASP A 702 -7.68 27.25 -26.77
C ASP A 702 -9.22 27.40 -26.77
N GLY A 703 -9.72 28.19 -27.72
CA GLY A 703 -11.14 28.52 -27.89
C GLY A 703 -11.70 29.58 -26.91
N VAL A 704 -10.98 29.92 -25.84
CA VAL A 704 -11.44 30.82 -24.77
C VAL A 704 -10.98 32.26 -25.02
N LEU A 705 -11.89 33.23 -24.81
CA LEU A 705 -11.59 34.66 -24.90
C LEU A 705 -10.66 35.12 -23.78
N ALA A 706 -9.43 35.48 -24.14
CA ALA A 706 -8.43 36.02 -23.20
C ALA A 706 -8.44 37.56 -23.12
N LYS A 707 -8.83 38.25 -24.21
CA LYS A 707 -8.96 39.71 -24.23
C LYS A 707 -9.95 40.21 -25.28
N GLU A 708 -10.66 41.28 -24.92
CA GLU A 708 -11.31 42.20 -25.86
C GLU A 708 -10.83 43.64 -25.58
N THR A 709 -10.53 44.42 -26.62
CA THR A 709 -10.17 45.86 -26.54
C THR A 709 -10.79 46.62 -27.73
N SER A 710 -11.26 47.86 -27.53
CA SER A 710 -11.80 48.66 -28.64
C SER A 710 -10.71 49.21 -29.58
N ILE A 711 -11.00 49.19 -30.89
CA ILE A 711 -10.20 49.81 -31.97
C ILE A 711 -10.86 51.06 -32.56
N ALA A 712 -11.89 51.63 -31.92
CA ALA A 712 -12.65 52.78 -32.45
C ALA A 712 -11.81 54.06 -32.70
N GLY A 713 -10.63 54.16 -32.09
CA GLY A 713 -9.66 55.24 -32.32
C GLY A 713 -8.55 54.92 -33.34
N ILE A 714 -8.58 53.76 -33.99
CA ILE A 714 -7.54 53.31 -34.93
C ILE A 714 -8.00 53.55 -36.38
N GLY A 715 -7.27 54.41 -37.09
CA GLY A 715 -7.47 54.71 -38.50
C GLY A 715 -7.03 53.59 -39.44
N SER A 716 -6.43 53.94 -40.59
CA SER A 716 -6.07 52.95 -41.60
C SER A 716 -4.90 52.06 -41.15
N MET A 717 -5.11 50.75 -41.09
CA MET A 717 -4.08 49.77 -40.70
C MET A 717 -3.24 49.27 -41.89
N THR A 718 -3.34 49.91 -43.06
CA THR A 718 -2.50 49.66 -44.25
C THR A 718 -1.01 49.80 -43.91
N SER A 719 -0.30 48.69 -43.76
CA SER A 719 1.14 48.70 -43.46
C SER A 719 2.04 48.78 -44.69
N GLY A 720 1.56 48.31 -45.85
CA GLY A 720 2.37 48.15 -47.06
C GLY A 720 3.43 47.05 -46.98
N LEU A 721 3.35 46.16 -45.98
CA LEU A 721 4.26 45.04 -45.75
C LEU A 721 3.57 43.70 -46.02
N ASN A 722 4.36 42.65 -46.28
CA ASN A 722 3.86 41.29 -46.38
C ASN A 722 3.42 40.77 -44.99
N MET A 723 2.49 39.81 -44.95
CA MET A 723 2.26 39.02 -43.74
C MET A 723 3.35 37.95 -43.62
N LEU A 724 4.01 37.89 -42.47
CA LEU A 724 5.12 37.00 -42.17
C LEU A 724 4.81 36.17 -40.92
N VAL A 725 5.23 34.91 -40.93
CA VAL A 725 5.15 33.99 -39.78
C VAL A 725 6.56 33.74 -39.24
N GLY A 726 6.75 33.89 -37.92
CA GLY A 726 8.04 33.74 -37.24
C GLY A 726 8.91 35.00 -37.19
N VAL A 727 8.51 36.10 -37.85
CA VAL A 727 9.21 37.40 -37.77
C VAL A 727 8.26 38.58 -37.98
N ASP A 728 8.59 39.75 -37.43
CA ASP A 728 7.86 40.98 -37.71
C ASP A 728 7.99 41.45 -39.17
N GLY A 729 7.06 42.27 -39.65
CA GLY A 729 7.04 42.80 -41.02
C GLY A 729 8.29 43.59 -41.45
N SER A 730 9.11 44.06 -40.50
CA SER A 730 10.42 44.68 -40.77
C SER A 730 11.62 43.73 -40.72
N LYS A 731 11.38 42.43 -40.52
CA LYS A 731 12.37 41.35 -40.56
C LYS A 731 13.50 41.55 -39.54
N SER A 732 13.13 42.06 -38.36
CA SER A 732 14.03 42.44 -37.27
C SER A 732 13.77 41.67 -35.95
N TYR A 733 12.52 41.30 -35.67
CA TYR A 733 12.12 40.63 -34.43
C TYR A 733 11.50 39.25 -34.73
N GLY A 734 12.28 38.17 -34.58
CA GLY A 734 11.86 36.81 -34.91
C GLY A 734 11.86 35.84 -33.72
N ILE A 735 11.08 34.76 -33.85
CA ILE A 735 10.80 33.77 -32.81
C ILE A 735 10.99 32.35 -33.37
N GLY A 736 11.34 31.38 -32.52
CA GLY A 736 11.35 29.96 -32.89
C GLY A 736 10.03 29.31 -32.51
N LEU A 737 9.38 28.63 -33.45
CA LEU A 737 8.09 27.97 -33.25
C LEU A 737 7.90 26.77 -34.20
N ASP A 738 6.99 25.89 -33.82
CA ASP A 738 6.29 25.00 -34.75
C ASP A 738 4.86 25.57 -34.96
N MET A 739 4.32 25.52 -36.19
CA MET A 739 2.97 25.97 -36.52
C MET A 739 2.24 24.92 -37.36
N ASP A 740 0.94 24.78 -37.11
CA ASP A 740 0.02 23.82 -37.72
C ASP A 740 -1.34 24.52 -37.99
N ASP A 741 -2.10 24.05 -38.98
CA ASP A 741 -3.47 24.53 -39.30
C ASP A 741 -3.66 26.08 -39.39
N LEU A 742 -2.82 26.82 -40.13
CA LEU A 742 -2.99 28.29 -40.25
C LEU A 742 -4.14 28.65 -41.20
N LYS A 743 -5.21 29.22 -40.65
CA LYS A 743 -6.46 29.57 -41.34
C LYS A 743 -6.78 31.07 -41.15
N MET A 744 -7.31 31.74 -42.19
CA MET A 744 -7.71 33.15 -42.09
C MET A 744 -9.02 33.45 -42.83
N TRP A 745 -9.85 34.30 -42.23
CA TRP A 745 -11.15 34.75 -42.75
C TRP A 745 -11.16 36.28 -42.88
N ASP A 746 -11.88 36.82 -43.87
CA ASP A 746 -12.08 38.26 -44.09
C ASP A 746 -13.24 38.85 -43.26
N THR A 747 -13.72 38.06 -42.29
CA THR A 747 -14.77 38.37 -41.33
C THR A 747 -14.25 38.22 -39.89
N ALA A 748 -14.91 38.87 -38.94
CA ALA A 748 -14.63 38.72 -37.51
C ALA A 748 -15.45 37.57 -36.92
N LEU A 749 -14.82 36.41 -36.68
CA LEU A 749 -15.49 35.27 -36.04
C LEU A 749 -15.92 35.61 -34.61
N ASN A 750 -17.08 35.11 -34.22
CA ASN A 750 -17.61 35.26 -32.87
C ASN A 750 -17.08 34.17 -31.93
N ALA A 751 -17.21 34.37 -30.61
CA ALA A 751 -16.64 33.46 -29.62
C ALA A 751 -17.12 32.00 -29.74
N SER A 752 -18.35 31.74 -30.23
CA SER A 752 -18.84 30.38 -30.47
C SER A 752 -18.21 29.72 -31.70
N GLU A 753 -17.86 30.49 -32.72
CA GLU A 753 -17.15 30.01 -33.92
C GLU A 753 -15.69 29.74 -33.59
N VAL A 754 -15.04 30.60 -32.78
CA VAL A 754 -13.67 30.40 -32.31
C VAL A 754 -13.55 29.20 -31.35
N ALA A 755 -14.56 28.97 -30.50
CA ALA A 755 -14.65 27.74 -29.71
C ALA A 755 -14.86 26.50 -30.59
N GLY A 756 -15.67 26.60 -31.64
CA GLY A 756 -15.86 25.55 -32.65
C GLY A 756 -14.58 25.18 -33.40
N LEU A 757 -13.72 26.15 -33.72
CA LEU A 757 -12.41 25.90 -34.33
C LEU A 757 -11.50 25.04 -33.43
N TYR A 758 -11.39 25.37 -32.14
CA TYR A 758 -10.58 24.59 -31.20
C TYR A 758 -11.17 23.19 -30.95
N ALA A 759 -12.48 23.11 -30.70
CA ALA A 759 -13.16 21.88 -30.33
C ALA A 759 -13.49 20.95 -31.52
N ALA A 760 -13.12 21.33 -32.75
CA ALA A 760 -13.06 20.41 -33.89
C ALA A 760 -11.92 19.39 -33.72
N ASP A 761 -10.77 19.82 -33.21
CA ASP A 761 -9.54 19.02 -33.14
C ASP A 761 -9.37 18.29 -31.78
N ASP A 762 -9.92 18.82 -30.68
CA ASP A 762 -9.84 18.16 -29.36
C ASP A 762 -10.94 17.10 -29.15
N SER A 763 -10.57 15.83 -29.02
CA SER A 763 -11.48 14.71 -28.74
C SER A 763 -11.44 14.22 -27.27
N SER A 764 -10.88 15.02 -26.35
CA SER A 764 -10.66 14.63 -24.96
C SER A 764 -11.95 14.27 -24.22
N ALA A 765 -13.03 15.03 -24.42
CA ALA A 765 -14.32 14.84 -23.76
C ALA A 765 -15.04 13.57 -24.26
N GLU A 766 -15.07 13.35 -25.57
CA GLU A 766 -15.62 12.14 -26.19
C GLU A 766 -14.87 10.88 -25.75
N THR A 767 -13.54 10.98 -25.66
CA THR A 767 -12.65 9.90 -25.19
C THR A 767 -12.93 9.57 -23.72
N ALA A 768 -13.07 10.59 -22.86
CA ALA A 768 -13.41 10.42 -21.45
C ALA A 768 -14.82 9.84 -21.24
N ALA A 769 -15.80 10.21 -22.07
CA ALA A 769 -17.15 9.65 -22.02
C ALA A 769 -17.17 8.16 -22.40
N LEU A 770 -16.47 7.77 -23.49
CA LEU A 770 -16.36 6.37 -23.88
C LEU A 770 -15.59 5.53 -22.86
N ALA A 771 -14.53 6.06 -22.25
CA ALA A 771 -13.81 5.39 -21.18
C ALA A 771 -14.71 5.11 -19.95
N GLN A 772 -15.54 6.08 -19.54
CA GLN A 772 -16.51 5.91 -18.46
C GLN A 772 -17.62 4.90 -18.82
N ALA A 773 -18.05 4.84 -20.08
CA ALA A 773 -19.03 3.86 -20.54
C ALA A 773 -18.46 2.42 -20.53
N VAL A 774 -17.17 2.27 -20.88
CA VAL A 774 -16.42 1.00 -20.73
C VAL A 774 -16.28 0.61 -19.25
N GLU A 775 -15.96 1.58 -18.37
CA GLU A 775 -15.91 1.39 -16.92
C GLU A 775 -17.28 0.90 -16.39
N TYR A 776 -18.39 1.52 -16.83
CA TYR A 776 -19.75 1.13 -16.49
C TYR A 776 -20.08 -0.30 -16.91
N ALA A 777 -19.87 -0.62 -18.20
CA ALA A 777 -20.22 -1.92 -18.75
C ALA A 777 -19.45 -3.06 -18.08
N THR A 778 -18.18 -2.81 -17.72
CA THR A 778 -17.35 -3.73 -16.95
C THR A 778 -17.90 -3.95 -15.53
N GLU A 779 -18.31 -2.88 -14.84
CA GLU A 779 -18.92 -2.96 -13.51
C GLU A 779 -20.28 -3.68 -13.52
N LEU A 780 -21.13 -3.42 -14.52
CA LEU A 780 -22.40 -4.12 -14.73
C LEU A 780 -22.18 -5.62 -14.94
N MET A 781 -21.20 -6.00 -15.77
CA MET A 781 -20.85 -7.42 -15.97
C MET A 781 -20.39 -8.09 -14.66
N ASN A 782 -19.59 -7.40 -13.84
CA ASN A 782 -19.12 -7.96 -12.57
C ASN A 782 -20.24 -8.05 -11.50
N ALA A 783 -21.15 -7.08 -11.44
CA ALA A 783 -22.35 -7.16 -10.62
C ALA A 783 -23.24 -8.35 -11.05
N ASN A 784 -23.36 -8.60 -12.35
CA ASN A 784 -24.10 -9.73 -12.89
C ASN A 784 -23.41 -11.08 -12.58
N ASP A 785 -22.08 -11.17 -12.62
CA ASP A 785 -21.32 -12.38 -12.22
C ASP A 785 -21.58 -12.75 -10.74
N VAL A 786 -21.61 -11.75 -9.84
CA VAL A 786 -21.96 -11.95 -8.40
C VAL A 786 -23.39 -12.45 -8.25
N GLU A 787 -24.34 -11.81 -8.92
CA GLU A 787 -25.74 -12.22 -8.86
C GLU A 787 -26.00 -13.61 -9.48
N ALA A 788 -25.19 -14.01 -10.47
CA ALA A 788 -25.24 -15.35 -11.05
C ALA A 788 -24.81 -16.43 -10.03
N VAL A 789 -23.82 -16.14 -9.18
CA VAL A 789 -23.44 -17.01 -8.05
C VAL A 789 -24.58 -17.10 -7.01
N ASN A 790 -25.27 -15.98 -6.76
CA ASN A 790 -26.49 -15.94 -5.95
C ASN A 790 -27.70 -16.65 -6.60
N GLY A 791 -27.56 -17.10 -7.85
CA GLY A 791 -28.52 -17.93 -8.58
C GLY A 791 -29.52 -17.16 -9.45
N ARG A 792 -29.30 -15.86 -9.68
CA ARG A 792 -29.93 -15.12 -10.78
C ARG A 792 -29.47 -15.73 -12.11
N VAL A 793 -30.31 -15.67 -13.14
CA VAL A 793 -30.01 -16.20 -14.47
C VAL A 793 -30.09 -15.09 -15.50
N PHE A 794 -29.05 -15.00 -16.33
CA PHE A 794 -28.88 -13.99 -17.37
C PHE A 794 -28.97 -14.63 -18.76
N ASP A 795 -29.40 -13.86 -19.76
CA ASP A 795 -29.33 -14.26 -21.16
C ASP A 795 -27.88 -14.17 -21.65
N GLN A 796 -27.29 -15.33 -21.93
CA GLN A 796 -25.89 -15.42 -22.39
C GLN A 796 -25.65 -14.63 -23.68
N THR A 797 -26.64 -14.49 -24.57
CA THR A 797 -26.49 -13.75 -25.83
C THR A 797 -26.35 -12.25 -25.58
N LEU A 798 -27.08 -11.72 -24.60
CA LEU A 798 -26.97 -10.32 -24.18
C LEU A 798 -25.65 -10.08 -23.43
N THR A 799 -25.24 -11.01 -22.57
CA THR A 799 -23.94 -10.97 -21.87
C THR A 799 -22.76 -11.00 -22.84
N ASP A 800 -22.79 -11.86 -23.86
CA ASP A 800 -21.74 -11.97 -24.88
C ASP A 800 -21.72 -10.72 -25.78
N ALA A 801 -22.88 -10.14 -26.09
CA ALA A 801 -22.98 -8.88 -26.84
C ALA A 801 -22.39 -7.68 -26.06
N LEU A 802 -22.69 -7.57 -24.76
CA LEU A 802 -22.12 -6.53 -23.89
C LEU A 802 -20.60 -6.69 -23.75
N ALA A 803 -20.12 -7.92 -23.52
CA ALA A 803 -18.68 -8.21 -23.48
C ALA A 803 -17.98 -7.81 -24.79
N THR A 804 -18.61 -8.08 -25.94
CA THR A 804 -18.10 -7.72 -27.26
C THR A 804 -18.07 -6.20 -27.48
N ALA A 805 -19.15 -5.49 -27.14
CA ALA A 805 -19.22 -4.03 -27.29
C ALA A 805 -18.19 -3.30 -26.38
N THR A 806 -17.99 -3.82 -25.16
CA THR A 806 -17.00 -3.32 -24.21
C THR A 806 -15.58 -3.53 -24.76
N ALA A 807 -15.25 -4.74 -25.22
CA ALA A 807 -13.94 -5.06 -25.78
C ALA A 807 -13.60 -4.22 -27.03
N ASN A 808 -14.57 -4.01 -27.93
CA ASN A 808 -14.39 -3.15 -29.11
C ASN A 808 -14.13 -1.69 -28.73
N SER A 809 -14.86 -1.17 -27.73
CA SER A 809 -14.68 0.20 -27.23
C SER A 809 -13.32 0.39 -26.55
N SER A 810 -12.86 -0.58 -25.74
CA SER A 810 -11.51 -0.59 -25.16
C SER A 810 -10.41 -0.65 -26.22
N ALA A 811 -10.59 -1.44 -27.28
CA ALA A 811 -9.62 -1.54 -28.38
C ALA A 811 -9.50 -0.21 -29.14
N LEU A 812 -10.63 0.47 -29.39
CA LEU A 812 -10.67 1.80 -30.02
C LEU A 812 -9.92 2.84 -29.16
N LEU A 813 -10.20 2.90 -27.86
CA LEU A 813 -9.51 3.79 -26.90
C LEU A 813 -7.99 3.54 -26.85
N ALA A 814 -7.55 2.29 -27.03
CA ALA A 814 -6.15 1.91 -27.07
C ALA A 814 -5.44 2.20 -28.41
N GLY A 815 -6.13 2.77 -29.42
CA GLY A 815 -5.58 2.97 -30.76
C GLY A 815 -5.31 1.67 -31.54
N THR A 816 -5.89 0.55 -31.08
CA THR A 816 -5.68 -0.78 -31.66
C THR A 816 -6.89 -1.22 -32.45
N ALA A 817 -6.69 -1.73 -33.66
CA ALA A 817 -7.76 -2.40 -34.39
C ALA A 817 -8.24 -3.62 -33.57
N ALA A 818 -9.56 -3.74 -33.39
CA ALA A 818 -10.17 -4.88 -32.72
C ALA A 818 -9.72 -6.21 -33.35
N PRO A 819 -9.62 -7.32 -32.58
CA PRO A 819 -9.12 -8.60 -33.10
C PRO A 819 -10.07 -9.17 -34.16
N VAL A 820 -9.70 -9.04 -35.43
CA VAL A 820 -10.46 -9.54 -36.58
C VAL A 820 -9.96 -10.92 -36.99
N ASP A 821 -10.85 -11.91 -36.99
CA ASP A 821 -10.52 -13.26 -37.45
C ASP A 821 -10.30 -13.30 -38.98
N GLY A 822 -9.11 -13.74 -39.38
CA GLY A 822 -8.79 -14.15 -40.75
C GLY A 822 -8.09 -13.11 -41.65
N ALA A 823 -6.93 -13.51 -42.18
CA ALA A 823 -6.30 -13.13 -43.46
C ALA A 823 -6.06 -11.64 -43.86
N VAL A 824 -6.65 -10.63 -43.23
CA VAL A 824 -6.52 -9.20 -43.65
C VAL A 824 -5.44 -8.44 -42.86
N ALA A 825 -4.81 -9.09 -41.87
CA ALA A 825 -3.89 -8.50 -40.89
C ALA A 825 -2.73 -7.65 -41.48
N ALA A 826 -2.25 -7.97 -42.68
CA ALA A 826 -1.15 -7.24 -43.34
C ALA A 826 -1.51 -5.81 -43.80
N ALA A 827 -2.80 -5.49 -43.97
CA ALA A 827 -3.27 -4.15 -44.32
C ALA A 827 -3.52 -3.30 -43.07
N ALA A 828 -4.20 -3.88 -42.06
CA ALA A 828 -4.54 -3.19 -40.81
C ALA A 828 -3.29 -2.74 -40.02
N ALA A 829 -2.19 -3.48 -40.09
CA ALA A 829 -0.93 -3.15 -39.42
C ALA A 829 -0.26 -1.83 -39.88
N ARG A 830 -0.79 -1.14 -40.90
CA ARG A 830 -0.37 0.22 -41.28
C ARG A 830 -1.33 1.34 -40.85
N ALA A 831 -2.46 1.00 -40.25
CA ALA A 831 -3.41 1.96 -39.67
C ALA A 831 -3.23 2.16 -38.16
N ALA A 832 -2.33 1.39 -37.52
CA ALA A 832 -2.04 1.44 -36.09
C ALA A 832 -1.16 2.65 -35.70
N ALA A 833 -1.71 3.86 -35.86
CA ALA A 833 -1.15 5.12 -35.34
C ALA A 833 -2.15 6.30 -35.32
N ALA A 834 -3.43 6.11 -35.69
CA ALA A 834 -4.41 7.18 -35.78
C ALA A 834 -5.26 7.30 -34.50
N THR A 835 -5.47 8.54 -34.02
CA THR A 835 -6.45 8.85 -32.98
C THR A 835 -7.87 8.47 -33.45
N PRO A 836 -8.73 7.91 -32.58
CA PRO A 836 -10.14 7.74 -32.88
C PRO A 836 -10.82 9.07 -33.23
N THR A 837 -11.60 9.12 -34.33
CA THR A 837 -12.39 10.32 -34.63
C THR A 837 -13.58 10.46 -33.69
N LYS A 838 -14.09 11.68 -33.50
CA LYS A 838 -15.31 11.95 -32.70
C LYS A 838 -16.50 11.09 -33.16
N GLU A 839 -16.64 10.85 -34.47
CA GLU A 839 -17.67 9.96 -35.04
C GLU A 839 -17.46 8.49 -34.65
N GLN A 840 -16.21 8.00 -34.64
CA GLN A 840 -15.89 6.64 -34.19
C GLN A 840 -16.15 6.47 -32.69
N LEU A 841 -15.75 7.45 -31.87
CA LEU A 841 -16.01 7.48 -30.43
C LEU A 841 -17.51 7.47 -30.14
N ARG A 842 -18.29 8.32 -30.83
CA ARG A 842 -19.76 8.38 -30.73
C ARG A 842 -20.39 7.04 -31.12
N THR A 843 -19.99 6.47 -32.25
CA THR A 843 -20.53 5.20 -32.76
C THR A 843 -20.26 4.04 -31.79
N SER A 844 -19.06 3.99 -31.22
CA SER A 844 -18.71 2.98 -30.21
C SER A 844 -19.49 3.18 -28.90
N PHE A 845 -19.71 4.42 -28.48
CA PHE A 845 -20.50 4.77 -27.31
C PHE A 845 -21.98 4.37 -27.45
N ASP A 846 -22.64 4.75 -28.55
CA ASP A 846 -24.06 4.42 -28.79
C ASP A 846 -24.26 2.90 -28.92
N ALA A 847 -23.31 2.18 -29.53
CA ALA A 847 -23.31 0.72 -29.60
C ALA A 847 -23.14 0.06 -28.22
N LEU A 848 -22.23 0.58 -27.39
CA LEU A 848 -22.01 0.11 -26.02
C LEU A 848 -23.24 0.38 -25.12
N LYS A 849 -23.82 1.58 -25.21
CA LYS A 849 -25.07 1.92 -24.53
C LYS A 849 -26.20 0.98 -24.94
N THR A 850 -26.36 0.69 -26.24
CA THR A 850 -27.38 -0.24 -26.73
C THR A 850 -27.22 -1.64 -26.13
N ALA A 851 -25.99 -2.12 -25.92
CA ALA A 851 -25.73 -3.40 -25.28
C ALA A 851 -25.99 -3.39 -23.76
N VAL A 852 -25.68 -2.28 -23.08
CA VAL A 852 -26.03 -2.07 -21.65
C VAL A 852 -27.55 -2.05 -21.48
N ASP A 853 -28.26 -1.18 -22.20
CA ASP A 853 -29.71 -1.02 -22.11
C ASP A 853 -30.44 -2.35 -22.36
N ALA A 854 -29.94 -3.19 -23.28
CA ALA A 854 -30.47 -4.52 -23.55
C ALA A 854 -30.23 -5.51 -22.40
N VAL A 855 -29.05 -5.50 -21.77
CA VAL A 855 -28.74 -6.33 -20.59
C VAL A 855 -29.57 -5.91 -19.37
N GLU A 856 -29.86 -4.62 -19.20
CA GLU A 856 -30.63 -4.13 -18.05
C GLU A 856 -32.13 -4.31 -18.21
N ALA A 857 -32.65 -4.20 -19.44
CA ALA A 857 -34.06 -4.47 -19.75
C ALA A 857 -34.45 -5.95 -19.71
N GLN A 858 -33.51 -6.89 -19.48
CA GLN A 858 -33.80 -8.32 -19.50
C GLN A 858 -34.66 -8.77 -18.30
N PRO A 859 -35.59 -9.73 -18.46
CA PRO A 859 -36.40 -10.24 -17.35
C PRO A 859 -35.53 -10.81 -16.22
N VAL A 860 -35.73 -10.34 -14.99
CA VAL A 860 -35.06 -10.88 -13.80
C VAL A 860 -35.53 -12.30 -13.55
N ARG A 861 -34.61 -13.26 -13.63
CA ARG A 861 -34.85 -14.69 -13.51
C ARG A 861 -34.00 -15.32 -12.43
N PHE A 862 -34.51 -16.38 -11.82
CA PHE A 862 -33.78 -17.18 -10.85
C PHE A 862 -33.80 -18.67 -11.21
N SER A 863 -32.73 -19.35 -10.84
CA SER A 863 -32.63 -20.80 -10.93
C SER A 863 -33.47 -21.48 -9.84
N TYR A 864 -34.12 -22.58 -10.18
CA TYR A 864 -34.79 -23.46 -9.23
C TYR A 864 -34.23 -24.87 -9.26
N ARG A 865 -34.21 -25.54 -8.11
CA ARG A 865 -33.86 -26.96 -7.96
C ARG A 865 -34.70 -27.61 -6.87
N THR A 866 -35.17 -28.82 -7.15
CA THR A 866 -35.97 -29.64 -6.24
C THR A 866 -35.29 -30.98 -5.98
N GLU A 867 -34.97 -31.26 -4.72
CA GLU A 867 -34.47 -32.57 -4.30
C GLU A 867 -35.64 -33.45 -3.85
N VAL A 868 -35.56 -34.77 -4.09
CA VAL A 868 -36.73 -35.65 -3.92
C VAL A 868 -36.34 -37.01 -3.34
N ARG A 869 -37.14 -37.51 -2.39
CA ARG A 869 -36.97 -38.80 -1.71
C ARG A 869 -38.28 -39.58 -1.74
N GLY A 870 -38.22 -40.88 -2.04
CA GLY A 870 -39.41 -41.73 -2.19
C GLY A 870 -40.16 -41.57 -3.52
N GLY A 871 -39.55 -40.97 -4.54
CA GLY A 871 -40.18 -40.72 -5.83
C GLY A 871 -39.32 -39.84 -6.74
N ALA A 872 -39.96 -39.21 -7.72
CA ALA A 872 -39.38 -38.28 -8.68
C ALA A 872 -40.20 -36.99 -8.78
N VAL A 873 -39.58 -35.94 -9.30
CA VAL A 873 -40.20 -34.64 -9.60
C VAL A 873 -39.77 -34.19 -11.01
N SER A 874 -40.68 -33.56 -11.76
CA SER A 874 -40.43 -33.15 -13.14
C SER A 874 -41.09 -31.80 -13.49
N PRO A 875 -40.34 -30.81 -14.01
CA PRO A 875 -38.88 -30.75 -14.07
C PRO A 875 -38.27 -30.74 -12.65
N ALA A 876 -37.06 -31.27 -12.48
CA ALA A 876 -36.37 -31.24 -11.18
C ALA A 876 -35.58 -29.94 -10.95
N GLU A 877 -35.09 -29.31 -12.03
CA GLU A 877 -34.35 -28.05 -12.00
C GLU A 877 -34.64 -27.24 -13.27
N GLY A 878 -34.45 -25.93 -13.20
CA GLY A 878 -34.77 -25.01 -14.29
C GLY A 878 -34.64 -23.54 -13.91
N VAL A 879 -35.37 -22.68 -14.61
CA VAL A 879 -35.33 -21.21 -14.48
C VAL A 879 -36.75 -20.65 -14.45
N ALA A 880 -36.99 -19.63 -13.62
CA ALA A 880 -38.28 -18.94 -13.49
C ALA A 880 -38.12 -17.42 -13.41
N ASP A 881 -39.07 -16.67 -13.97
CA ASP A 881 -39.12 -15.21 -13.86
C ASP A 881 -39.50 -14.77 -12.43
N ARG A 882 -38.96 -13.64 -11.96
CA ARG A 882 -39.26 -13.04 -10.65
C ARG A 882 -40.76 -12.71 -10.54
N GLY A 883 -41.37 -13.08 -9.42
CA GLY A 883 -42.81 -13.00 -9.20
C GLY A 883 -43.63 -14.11 -9.87
N GLY A 884 -43.00 -14.95 -10.70
CA GLY A 884 -43.66 -16.03 -11.44
C GLY A 884 -44.08 -17.23 -10.58
N GLN A 885 -44.66 -18.23 -11.25
CA GLN A 885 -45.07 -19.50 -10.66
C GLN A 885 -44.33 -20.67 -11.33
N VAL A 886 -43.85 -21.62 -10.53
CA VAL A 886 -43.24 -22.88 -10.99
C VAL A 886 -44.18 -24.03 -10.66
N ARG A 887 -44.46 -24.90 -11.63
CA ARG A 887 -45.26 -26.12 -11.44
C ARG A 887 -44.39 -27.34 -11.67
N LEU A 888 -44.42 -28.26 -10.72
CA LEU A 888 -43.52 -29.40 -10.60
C LEU A 888 -44.36 -30.67 -10.44
N THR A 889 -44.41 -31.53 -11.46
CA THR A 889 -45.14 -32.80 -11.40
C THR A 889 -44.49 -33.74 -10.40
N LEU A 890 -45.26 -34.21 -9.42
CA LEU A 890 -44.86 -35.13 -8.35
C LEU A 890 -45.23 -36.58 -8.72
N THR A 891 -44.22 -37.46 -8.77
CA THR A 891 -44.40 -38.88 -9.10
C THR A 891 -43.83 -39.75 -7.97
N PRO A 892 -44.64 -40.21 -7.00
CA PRO A 892 -44.18 -41.14 -5.97
C PRO A 892 -43.65 -42.46 -6.55
N ALA A 893 -42.69 -43.08 -5.86
CA ALA A 893 -42.26 -44.43 -6.14
C ALA A 893 -43.26 -45.47 -5.57
N ALA A 894 -43.11 -46.74 -5.96
CA ALA A 894 -43.89 -47.82 -5.37
C ALA A 894 -43.64 -47.87 -3.84
N GLY A 895 -44.73 -47.94 -3.06
CA GLY A 895 -44.69 -47.85 -1.59
C GLY A 895 -44.76 -46.42 -1.03
N PHE A 896 -44.93 -45.39 -1.87
CA PHE A 896 -45.01 -43.99 -1.48
C PHE A 896 -46.25 -43.27 -2.05
N ARG A 897 -46.62 -42.13 -1.44
CA ARG A 897 -47.80 -41.32 -1.78
C ARG A 897 -47.55 -39.82 -1.60
N ILE A 898 -48.32 -38.98 -2.31
CA ILE A 898 -48.26 -37.52 -2.20
C ILE A 898 -48.92 -37.04 -0.89
N ALA A 899 -50.05 -37.65 -0.51
CA ALA A 899 -50.80 -37.25 0.69
C ALA A 899 -50.01 -37.57 1.98
N GLY A 900 -49.61 -36.53 2.71
CA GLY A 900 -48.78 -36.62 3.91
C GLY A 900 -47.28 -36.38 3.68
N SER A 901 -46.85 -36.07 2.45
CA SER A 901 -45.44 -35.77 2.14
C SER A 901 -44.95 -34.52 2.86
N THR A 902 -43.69 -34.54 3.30
CA THR A 902 -43.00 -33.34 3.81
C THR A 902 -42.46 -32.54 2.64
N VAL A 903 -42.69 -31.23 2.64
CA VAL A 903 -42.15 -30.29 1.65
C VAL A 903 -41.52 -29.09 2.35
N ALA A 904 -40.30 -28.75 1.97
CA ALA A 904 -39.63 -27.51 2.38
C ALA A 904 -39.25 -26.71 1.13
N VAL A 905 -39.38 -25.38 1.18
CA VAL A 905 -39.07 -24.49 0.05
C VAL A 905 -38.46 -23.18 0.57
N SER A 906 -37.47 -22.64 -0.15
CA SER A 906 -36.98 -21.27 -0.01
C SER A 906 -37.00 -20.53 -1.36
N GLY A 907 -36.88 -19.20 -1.33
CA GLY A 907 -36.82 -18.35 -2.53
C GLY A 907 -38.17 -18.04 -3.20
N VAL A 908 -39.30 -18.42 -2.58
CA VAL A 908 -40.66 -18.11 -3.06
C VAL A 908 -41.55 -17.61 -1.93
N THR A 909 -42.56 -16.78 -2.22
CA THR A 909 -43.50 -16.26 -1.21
C THR A 909 -44.43 -17.33 -0.64
N SER A 910 -44.76 -18.36 -1.43
CA SER A 910 -45.72 -19.41 -1.04
C SER A 910 -45.58 -20.68 -1.87
N PHE A 911 -46.08 -21.80 -1.34
CA PHE A 911 -46.24 -23.05 -2.10
C PHE A 911 -47.52 -23.79 -1.72
N ALA A 912 -48.00 -24.63 -2.63
CA ALA A 912 -49.15 -25.53 -2.43
C ALA A 912 -48.95 -26.86 -3.18
N ILE A 913 -49.66 -27.91 -2.77
CA ILE A 913 -49.78 -29.15 -3.57
C ILE A 913 -51.17 -29.15 -4.21
N GLU A 914 -51.21 -29.08 -5.54
CA GLU A 914 -52.43 -29.11 -6.35
C GLU A 914 -52.55 -30.48 -7.04
N GLY A 915 -53.16 -31.44 -6.35
CA GLY A 915 -53.35 -32.81 -6.86
C GLY A 915 -52.03 -33.58 -6.98
N SER A 916 -51.44 -33.57 -8.17
CA SER A 916 -50.13 -34.17 -8.48
C SER A 916 -49.04 -33.15 -8.82
N GLU A 917 -49.27 -31.86 -8.58
CA GLU A 917 -48.26 -30.81 -8.76
C GLU A 917 -47.85 -30.17 -7.43
N LEU A 918 -46.57 -29.93 -7.24
CA LEU A 918 -46.07 -28.92 -6.31
C LEU A 918 -46.01 -27.58 -7.05
N VAL A 919 -46.71 -26.58 -6.53
CA VAL A 919 -46.90 -25.26 -7.13
C VAL A 919 -46.21 -24.23 -6.25
N LEU A 920 -45.11 -23.67 -6.74
CA LEU A 920 -44.31 -22.66 -6.06
C LEU A 920 -44.67 -21.28 -6.64
N THR A 921 -45.08 -20.31 -5.83
CA THR A 921 -45.66 -19.05 -6.32
C THR A 921 -44.92 -17.84 -5.76
N GLY A 922 -44.67 -16.86 -6.63
CA GLY A 922 -43.96 -15.62 -6.30
C GLY A 922 -42.48 -15.88 -6.07
N VAL A 923 -41.73 -16.18 -7.13
CA VAL A 923 -40.27 -16.38 -7.06
C VAL A 923 -39.56 -15.07 -6.73
N GLU A 924 -38.76 -15.04 -5.66
CA GLU A 924 -38.07 -13.83 -5.18
C GLU A 924 -36.54 -13.93 -5.26
N SER A 925 -35.99 -15.15 -5.16
CA SER A 925 -34.55 -15.43 -5.28
C SER A 925 -34.33 -16.86 -5.81
N ARG A 926 -33.11 -17.39 -5.72
CA ARG A 926 -32.79 -18.79 -6.04
C ARG A 926 -33.69 -19.74 -5.23
N VAL A 927 -34.45 -20.58 -5.94
CA VAL A 927 -35.41 -21.49 -5.32
C VAL A 927 -34.76 -22.82 -5.02
N LEU A 928 -34.77 -23.21 -3.75
CA LEU A 928 -34.42 -24.56 -3.32
C LEU A 928 -35.66 -25.21 -2.70
N ALA A 929 -36.08 -26.35 -3.25
CA ALA A 929 -37.18 -27.14 -2.74
C ALA A 929 -36.71 -28.55 -2.38
N SER A 930 -37.37 -29.18 -1.42
CA SER A 930 -37.25 -30.61 -1.15
C SER A 930 -38.60 -31.26 -0.92
N VAL A 931 -38.77 -32.48 -1.43
CA VAL A 931 -39.99 -33.29 -1.28
C VAL A 931 -39.62 -34.68 -0.78
N GLU A 932 -40.06 -35.01 0.43
CA GLU A 932 -40.01 -36.36 0.95
C GLU A 932 -41.42 -36.96 0.92
N PHE A 933 -41.63 -37.91 -0.01
CA PHE A 933 -42.91 -38.57 -0.15
C PHE A 933 -43.22 -39.42 1.08
N ALA A 934 -44.47 -39.38 1.55
CA ALA A 934 -44.90 -40.23 2.65
C ALA A 934 -44.97 -41.70 2.21
N GLN A 935 -44.56 -42.61 3.08
CA GLN A 935 -44.76 -44.04 2.84
C GLN A 935 -46.24 -44.42 2.91
N VAL A 936 -46.57 -45.54 2.27
CA VAL A 936 -47.86 -46.23 2.39
C VAL A 936 -47.71 -47.27 3.49
N ASP A 937 -48.41 -47.07 4.61
CA ASP A 937 -48.37 -47.97 5.76
C ASP A 937 -49.14 -49.27 5.44
N ASP A 938 -48.43 -50.29 4.95
CA ASP A 938 -48.92 -51.68 4.90
C ASP A 938 -49.05 -52.21 6.34
N GLY A 939 -50.22 -51.97 6.94
CA GLY A 939 -50.48 -52.15 8.37
C GLY A 939 -50.31 -53.58 8.90
N GLY A 940 -49.10 -53.90 9.37
CA GLY A 940 -48.82 -55.05 10.23
C GLY A 940 -49.07 -54.73 11.72
N PRO A 941 -49.50 -55.69 12.55
CA PRO A 941 -49.82 -55.46 13.96
C PRO A 941 -48.55 -55.27 14.81
N GLY A 942 -48.57 -54.29 15.72
CA GLY A 942 -47.42 -53.93 16.56
C GLY A 942 -47.46 -54.50 17.99
N GLU A 943 -46.26 -54.69 18.53
CA GLU A 943 -45.95 -54.71 19.97
C GLU A 943 -44.96 -53.55 20.21
N GLY A 944 -44.99 -52.80 21.31
CA GLY A 944 -45.90 -52.78 22.45
C GLY A 944 -45.22 -52.05 23.62
N GLU A 945 -45.93 -51.19 24.37
CA GLU A 945 -45.33 -50.45 25.51
C GLU A 945 -46.07 -50.71 26.83
N ASN A 946 -45.30 -50.82 27.91
CA ASN A 946 -45.79 -50.99 29.27
C ASN A 946 -46.08 -49.64 29.93
N GLY A 947 -47.32 -49.40 30.33
CA GLY A 947 -47.71 -48.25 31.15
C GLY A 947 -48.73 -48.64 32.22
N GLY A 948 -48.52 -48.18 33.46
CA GLY A 948 -49.46 -48.34 34.56
C GLY A 948 -48.98 -47.65 35.85
N PRO A 949 -49.78 -47.65 36.94
CA PRO A 949 -51.07 -48.35 37.10
C PRO A 949 -52.24 -47.51 37.65
N GLY A 950 -53.46 -47.74 37.13
CA GLY A 950 -54.74 -47.43 37.81
C GLY A 950 -55.24 -45.97 37.79
N ASN A 951 -56.51 -45.67 38.09
CA ASN A 951 -57.62 -46.57 38.49
C ASN A 951 -59.02 -45.93 38.28
N GLY A 952 -60.01 -46.73 37.81
CA GLY A 952 -61.46 -46.52 37.98
C GLY A 952 -62.21 -45.64 36.95
N GLY A 953 -63.47 -45.96 36.61
CA GLY A 953 -64.30 -45.02 35.81
C GLY A 953 -65.73 -45.41 35.38
N ASN A 954 -65.94 -46.50 34.62
CA ASN A 954 -67.22 -47.17 34.25
C ASN A 954 -68.40 -46.36 33.60
N GLY A 955 -68.90 -46.81 32.42
CA GLY A 955 -70.23 -46.49 31.83
C GLY A 955 -70.18 -46.06 30.34
N ASN A 956 -70.74 -46.78 29.34
CA ASN A 956 -72.16 -47.06 28.98
C ASN A 956 -72.99 -45.79 28.69
N ASP A 957 -73.80 -45.64 27.62
CA ASP A 957 -74.21 -46.47 26.44
C ASP A 957 -74.55 -45.51 25.26
N GLY A 958 -74.78 -45.88 23.99
CA GLY A 958 -74.76 -47.17 23.27
C GLY A 958 -75.70 -47.19 22.04
N THR A 959 -75.40 -47.98 20.99
CA THR A 959 -76.24 -48.32 19.79
C THR A 959 -76.70 -47.18 18.85
N GLY A 960 -76.88 -47.35 17.53
CA GLY A 960 -76.64 -48.42 16.54
C GLY A 960 -76.61 -47.79 15.12
N GLY A 961 -76.00 -48.35 14.06
CA GLY A 961 -76.53 -49.44 13.21
C GLY A 961 -77.68 -48.97 12.29
N THR A 962 -77.73 -49.16 10.96
CA THR A 962 -76.85 -49.81 9.96
C THR A 962 -77.24 -49.33 8.55
N GLY A 963 -76.32 -49.20 7.56
CA GLY A 963 -76.75 -48.92 6.17
C GLY A 963 -75.65 -48.65 5.13
N THR A 964 -75.24 -49.70 4.41
CA THR A 964 -74.53 -49.66 3.11
C THR A 964 -75.29 -48.88 2.01
N LYS A 965 -74.70 -48.35 0.92
CA LYS A 965 -73.40 -48.63 0.23
C LYS A 965 -72.86 -47.30 -0.44
N PRO A 966 -71.76 -47.26 -1.23
CA PRO A 966 -70.85 -46.12 -1.24
C PRO A 966 -71.24 -45.02 -2.24
N GLY A 967 -70.83 -43.79 -1.93
CA GLY A 967 -71.03 -42.62 -2.80
C GLY A 967 -69.92 -42.40 -3.82
N SER A 968 -70.23 -41.53 -4.78
CA SER A 968 -69.28 -40.65 -5.47
C SER A 968 -68.94 -39.43 -4.59
N ASP A 969 -68.40 -38.38 -5.21
CA ASP A 969 -68.27 -37.01 -4.70
C ASP A 969 -67.11 -36.77 -3.72
N ASP A 970 -66.60 -35.55 -3.54
CA ASP A 970 -66.31 -34.41 -4.44
C ASP A 970 -65.43 -33.41 -3.64
N ALA A 971 -64.90 -32.39 -4.31
CA ALA A 971 -64.57 -31.05 -3.80
C ALA A 971 -63.93 -30.87 -2.39
N SER A 972 -62.72 -30.30 -2.42
CA SER A 972 -62.27 -29.20 -1.54
C SER A 972 -62.01 -29.46 -0.05
N LYS A 973 -60.71 -29.56 0.28
CA LYS A 973 -60.10 -28.82 1.41
C LYS A 973 -58.61 -28.65 1.12
N ALA A 974 -58.07 -27.44 1.32
CA ALA A 974 -56.63 -27.24 1.27
C ALA A 974 -55.98 -27.97 2.45
N LEU A 975 -54.92 -28.75 2.21
CA LEU A 975 -54.10 -29.26 3.31
C LEU A 975 -53.29 -28.10 3.90
N ALA A 976 -53.35 -27.96 5.23
CA ALA A 976 -52.66 -26.90 5.94
C ALA A 976 -51.14 -27.12 5.93
N THR A 977 -50.40 -26.02 5.86
CA THR A 977 -48.93 -26.00 5.84
C THR A 977 -48.35 -26.15 7.24
N THR A 978 -47.19 -26.81 7.33
CA THR A 978 -46.25 -26.68 8.46
C THR A 978 -45.10 -25.78 8.02
N GLY A 979 -45.05 -24.56 8.55
CA GLY A 979 -44.02 -23.58 8.21
C GLY A 979 -42.72 -23.76 9.00
N ALA A 980 -41.63 -23.25 8.42
CA ALA A 980 -40.38 -22.80 9.03
C ALA A 980 -40.00 -23.34 10.44
N ASP A 981 -39.11 -24.35 10.47
CA ASP A 981 -37.97 -24.38 11.41
C ASP A 981 -36.91 -25.43 10.98
N ALA A 982 -36.00 -25.05 10.09
CA ALA A 982 -34.91 -25.93 9.59
C ALA A 982 -33.65 -25.17 9.11
N ALA A 983 -33.43 -23.93 9.55
CA ALA A 983 -32.46 -23.01 8.92
C ALA A 983 -30.97 -23.35 9.13
N MET A 984 -30.60 -24.09 10.20
CA MET A 984 -29.19 -24.20 10.63
C MET A 984 -28.29 -25.08 9.75
N GLY A 985 -28.85 -25.97 8.93
CA GLY A 985 -28.04 -26.91 8.12
C GLY A 985 -27.37 -26.27 6.89
N TRP A 986 -28.00 -25.27 6.28
CA TRP A 986 -27.66 -24.81 4.93
C TRP A 986 -26.63 -23.67 4.87
N VAL A 987 -26.47 -22.90 5.96
CA VAL A 987 -25.54 -21.76 6.04
C VAL A 987 -24.10 -22.18 5.72
N TRP A 988 -23.66 -23.32 6.25
CA TRP A 988 -22.30 -23.85 6.04
C TRP A 988 -22.05 -24.34 4.61
N ALA A 989 -23.06 -24.88 3.94
CA ALA A 989 -22.95 -25.30 2.54
C ALA A 989 -22.89 -24.10 1.59
N GLY A 990 -23.66 -23.04 1.87
CA GLY A 990 -23.58 -21.77 1.14
C GLY A 990 -22.19 -21.13 1.25
N LEU A 991 -21.65 -21.03 2.48
CA LEU A 991 -20.34 -20.42 2.73
C LEU A 991 -19.21 -21.16 2.00
N ALA A 992 -19.22 -22.49 2.02
CA ALA A 992 -18.26 -23.33 1.31
C ALA A 992 -18.38 -23.20 -0.23
N ALA A 993 -19.59 -23.02 -0.75
CA ALA A 993 -19.81 -22.78 -2.18
C ALA A 993 -19.25 -21.42 -2.63
N THR A 994 -19.44 -20.34 -1.86
CA THR A 994 -18.83 -19.04 -2.16
C THR A 994 -17.29 -19.07 -2.13
N LEU A 995 -16.70 -19.78 -1.16
CA LEU A 995 -15.24 -19.92 -1.07
C LEU A 995 -14.65 -20.69 -2.28
N MET A 996 -15.32 -21.76 -2.73
CA MET A 996 -14.90 -22.48 -3.94
C MET A 996 -15.19 -21.70 -5.24
N ALA A 997 -16.24 -20.87 -5.28
CA ALA A 997 -16.55 -20.01 -6.42
C ALA A 997 -15.47 -18.93 -6.63
N ALA A 998 -14.99 -18.28 -5.56
CA ALA A 998 -13.88 -17.33 -5.62
C ALA A 998 -12.60 -17.97 -6.21
N GLY A 999 -12.24 -19.17 -5.76
CA GLY A 999 -11.13 -19.93 -6.32
C GLY A 999 -11.31 -20.30 -7.81
N ALA A 1000 -12.54 -20.66 -8.21
CA ALA A 1000 -12.85 -20.97 -9.60
C ALA A 1000 -12.78 -19.73 -10.52
N TRP A 1001 -13.22 -18.56 -10.04
CA TRP A 1001 -13.14 -17.28 -10.76
C TRP A 1001 -11.68 -16.82 -10.93
N LEU A 1002 -10.86 -16.94 -9.87
CA LEU A 1002 -9.40 -16.72 -9.94
C LEU A 1002 -8.71 -17.66 -10.96
N LEU A 1003 -9.09 -18.93 -11.04
CA LEU A 1003 -8.59 -19.85 -12.09
C LEU A 1003 -9.05 -19.46 -13.50
N ARG A 1004 -10.20 -18.79 -13.64
CA ARG A 1004 -10.73 -18.31 -14.93
C ARG A 1004 -9.99 -17.05 -15.39
N LEU A 1005 -9.65 -16.15 -14.47
CA LEU A 1005 -8.80 -14.98 -14.71
C LEU A 1005 -7.37 -15.38 -15.11
N ARG A 1006 -6.72 -16.30 -14.37
CA ARG A 1006 -5.38 -16.84 -14.72
C ARG A 1006 -5.31 -17.56 -16.08
N ARG A 1007 -6.45 -17.82 -16.74
CA ARG A 1007 -6.55 -18.36 -18.11
C ARG A 1007 -6.86 -17.31 -19.20
N ARG A 1008 -7.08 -16.05 -18.82
CA ARG A 1008 -7.19 -14.90 -19.75
C ARG A 1008 -5.91 -14.05 -19.80
N SER A 1009 -5.01 -14.24 -18.83
CA SER A 1009 -3.72 -13.56 -18.72
C SER A 1009 -2.54 -14.42 -19.21
N ALA A 1010 -2.75 -15.26 -20.23
CA ALA A 1010 -1.79 -16.25 -20.74
C ALA A 1010 -2.00 -16.52 -22.24
#